data_AF-A0A358N0A0-F1
#
_entry.id   AF-A0A358N0A0-F1
#
_cell.length_a   1.000
_cell.length_b   1.000
_cell.length_c   1.000
_cell.angle_alpha   90.00
_cell.angle_beta   90.00
_cell.angle_gamma   90.00
#
_symmetry.space_group_name_H-M   'P 1'
#
loop_
_entity.id
_entity.type
_entity.pdbx_description
1 polymer ?
#
loop_
_entity_poly.entity_id
_entity_poly.type
_entity_poly.pdbx_seq_one_letter_code
_entity_poly.pdbx_strand_id
1 'polypeptide(L)'
;RALAEGKIGDEKDPAKGPLTESADVHDDTYMDGKRAAEATRILENLASDQEQPFFLAVGFAKPHLPFVAPKKYWDLYEREDFAMPPNQTIPKGYPEHAANLMAHEMHKYSDFEGDSPADFSDDLNRRLLHGYAATTSYADACVGRVLDTLEQTGLSENTIVVLWGDHGWKLGDHGSWTKHTNFECDTRTPLIIRDPRLTGTEPTARLVELIDLYPTLCDLTGVPVPEHCQGRSFRALLAEPESGHRYDAYSSYPAYKMLGHSLRFGNYRYTEWRDDAEQVKARVLTNLKSDPGEVANLVDDPKHADALARGEERLALRIEQARKPAMRRQQSNAVGENRNRVAIASVAEVKTESTMVDRPGVSALSDKVKSRNVISLDVQDDRVRQSIDGFGGSIAFWGVNADDQALEAAINGLNVSIVRVQGEVSKTGDAERNRDVLQRATRINPDLRVLLTFWQPRSAKYPDNDYWLDLVEANGTEQFRLKPSKEDEWADEMIARVLQHQKWGVNVEVVAVQNESNWSHPGTQTCGWDPLRLARFVDQKIRPRLDAAGLSRIKIAAPDLAYLGDHATEAQRFLPALTSPGVEVAAYHMYDSFVAGQDGGLENLIEKTQAFGRLRRQNFPSKRLWMTETTGAQWNGAQWHTYGWTPDLTEHDKAILAARYIHMTLTDAEANAFLWWGLVYSLAPERVTDPNTRQKHRDEGLVLVREETENGFQSFLERTKKYYTFRQYSGFVRPGYQRLAVDSPTYLQVSAYRSPDQSKLVVVVVNDSDDVHDVQFPAPAGYRVSQVRQTDQQRDCEPVPVDAPMPGKSVRTLVFER
;
A
#
# COMPACT_ATOMS: atom_id res chain seq x y z
N ARG A 1 -17.83 51.78 -25.98
CA ARG A 1 -19.27 51.62 -25.68
C ARG A 1 -19.62 52.14 -24.28
N ALA A 2 -19.07 51.59 -23.18
CA ALA A 2 -19.28 52.10 -21.81
C ALA A 2 -19.07 53.62 -21.64
N LEU A 3 -17.97 54.15 -22.21
CA LEU A 3 -17.69 55.60 -22.24
C LEU A 3 -18.70 56.41 -23.07
N ALA A 4 -19.29 55.80 -24.11
CA ALA A 4 -20.29 56.44 -24.97
C ALA A 4 -21.71 56.36 -24.38
N GLU A 5 -21.96 55.38 -23.50
CA GLU A 5 -23.24 55.15 -22.81
C GLU A 5 -23.29 55.81 -21.41
N GLY A 6 -22.24 56.53 -21.00
CA GLY A 6 -22.22 57.27 -19.72
C GLY A 6 -22.20 56.40 -18.47
N LYS A 7 -21.88 55.10 -18.59
CA LYS A 7 -21.70 54.21 -17.44
C LYS A 7 -20.36 54.52 -16.76
N ILE A 8 -20.39 55.38 -15.76
CA ILE A 8 -19.22 55.78 -14.96
C ILE A 8 -19.27 54.95 -13.67
N GLY A 9 -18.29 54.07 -13.45
CA GLY A 9 -18.11 53.46 -12.12
C GLY A 9 -17.51 54.46 -11.13
N ASP A 10 -17.41 54.10 -9.86
CA ASP A 10 -16.90 55.03 -8.84
C ASP A 10 -15.36 55.04 -8.77
N GLU A 11 -14.79 55.95 -7.97
CA GLU A 11 -13.33 56.11 -7.80
C GLU A 11 -12.63 54.84 -7.27
N LYS A 12 -13.36 53.90 -6.66
CA LYS A 12 -12.82 52.67 -6.09
C LYS A 12 -13.07 51.45 -6.98
N ASP A 13 -14.05 51.50 -7.88
CA ASP A 13 -14.45 50.40 -8.78
C ASP A 13 -15.03 50.94 -10.11
N PRO A 14 -14.18 51.32 -11.07
CA PRO A 14 -14.63 51.91 -12.34
C PRO A 14 -15.38 50.88 -13.21
N ALA A 15 -16.41 51.34 -13.93
CA ALA A 15 -17.22 50.51 -14.81
C ALA A 15 -16.33 49.87 -15.88
N LYS A 16 -16.40 48.54 -15.98
CA LYS A 16 -15.62 47.78 -16.95
C LYS A 16 -16.29 47.85 -18.33
N GLY A 17 -15.53 47.50 -19.36
CA GLY A 17 -16.02 47.37 -20.74
C GLY A 17 -17.14 46.32 -20.89
N PRO A 18 -17.46 45.90 -22.11
CA PRO A 18 -18.44 44.83 -22.30
C PRO A 18 -17.93 43.49 -21.75
N LEU A 19 -18.86 42.58 -21.44
CA LEU A 19 -18.62 41.19 -21.05
C LEU A 19 -17.92 40.41 -22.17
N THR A 20 -18.06 40.84 -23.43
CA THR A 20 -17.44 40.18 -24.58
C THR A 20 -16.79 41.16 -25.55
N GLU A 21 -15.67 40.77 -26.18
CA GLU A 21 -15.07 41.52 -27.28
C GLU A 21 -14.35 40.58 -28.28
N SER A 22 -14.55 40.85 -29.58
CA SER A 22 -14.05 40.06 -30.71
C SER A 22 -13.34 40.93 -31.77
N ALA A 23 -12.37 41.75 -31.34
CA ALA A 23 -11.65 42.62 -32.27
C ALA A 23 -10.75 41.81 -33.23
N ASP A 24 -10.70 42.22 -34.49
CA ASP A 24 -9.78 41.65 -35.49
C ASP A 24 -8.37 42.21 -35.30
N VAL A 25 -7.63 41.58 -34.40
CA VAL A 25 -6.32 42.04 -33.93
C VAL A 25 -5.37 40.86 -33.72
N HIS A 26 -4.08 41.16 -33.63
CA HIS A 26 -3.06 40.15 -33.28
C HIS A 26 -3.22 39.65 -31.83
N ASP A 27 -2.81 38.42 -31.56
CA ASP A 27 -2.90 37.78 -30.22
C ASP A 27 -2.28 38.65 -29.13
N ASP A 28 -1.06 39.14 -29.38
CA ASP A 28 -0.30 40.01 -28.47
C ASP A 28 -0.93 41.40 -28.21
N THR A 29 -2.10 41.69 -28.78
CA THR A 29 -2.88 42.87 -28.41
C THR A 29 -3.43 42.73 -26.99
N TYR A 30 -3.90 41.52 -26.65
CA TYR A 30 -4.51 41.22 -25.35
C TYR A 30 -3.50 40.62 -24.36
N MET A 31 -3.85 40.64 -23.07
CA MET A 31 -2.93 40.33 -21.97
C MET A 31 -2.29 38.95 -22.07
N ASP A 32 -3.06 37.93 -22.42
CA ASP A 32 -2.55 36.54 -22.43
C ASP A 32 -1.54 36.29 -23.55
N GLY A 33 -1.72 36.89 -24.73
CA GLY A 33 -0.74 36.89 -25.81
C GLY A 33 0.54 37.63 -25.41
N LYS A 34 0.42 38.79 -24.73
CA LYS A 34 1.59 39.49 -24.15
C LYS A 34 2.33 38.63 -23.11
N ARG A 35 1.59 37.90 -22.27
CA ARG A 35 2.17 36.98 -21.28
C ARG A 35 2.86 35.79 -21.94
N ALA A 36 2.27 35.23 -23.00
CA ALA A 36 2.90 34.17 -23.78
C ALA A 36 4.18 34.65 -24.49
N ALA A 37 4.15 35.86 -25.07
CA ALA A 37 5.33 36.48 -25.68
C ALA A 37 6.45 36.73 -24.66
N GLU A 38 6.11 37.22 -23.46
CA GLU A 38 7.10 37.42 -22.40
C GLU A 38 7.64 36.10 -21.84
N ALA A 39 6.78 35.09 -21.66
CA ALA A 39 7.21 33.74 -21.26
C ALA A 39 8.15 33.11 -22.30
N THR A 40 7.83 33.27 -23.59
CA THR A 40 8.70 32.86 -24.72
C THR A 40 10.08 33.51 -24.59
N ARG A 41 10.10 34.84 -24.43
CA ARG A 41 11.36 35.60 -24.25
C ARG A 41 12.14 35.13 -23.03
N ILE A 42 11.49 34.83 -21.91
CA ILE A 42 12.15 34.32 -20.70
C ILE A 42 12.76 32.94 -20.96
N LEU A 43 12.02 32.03 -21.61
CA LEU A 43 12.50 30.68 -21.94
C LEU A 43 13.68 30.71 -22.91
N GLU A 44 13.64 31.55 -23.94
CA GLU A 44 14.78 31.76 -24.86
C GLU A 44 16.04 32.22 -24.12
N ASN A 45 15.90 33.11 -23.13
CA ASN A 45 17.02 33.54 -22.30
C ASN A 45 17.52 32.42 -21.38
N LEU A 46 16.62 31.66 -20.74
CA LEU A 46 16.99 30.51 -19.89
C LEU A 46 17.69 29.41 -20.70
N ALA A 47 17.29 29.21 -21.96
CA ALA A 47 17.94 28.25 -22.85
C ALA A 47 19.42 28.59 -23.13
N SER A 48 19.80 29.87 -23.02
CA SER A 48 21.18 30.32 -23.19
C SER A 48 22.09 30.09 -21.97
N ASP A 49 21.51 29.80 -20.80
CA ASP A 49 22.21 29.56 -19.53
C ASP A 49 21.60 28.34 -18.81
N GLN A 50 22.03 27.15 -19.21
CA GLN A 50 21.54 25.86 -18.69
C GLN A 50 22.31 25.37 -17.45
N GLU A 51 23.11 26.22 -16.80
CA GLU A 51 23.90 25.81 -15.64
C GLU A 51 23.08 25.69 -14.35
N GLN A 52 21.91 26.34 -14.27
CA GLN A 52 21.04 26.34 -13.09
C GLN A 52 19.61 25.90 -13.42
N PRO A 53 18.95 25.12 -12.53
CA PRO A 53 17.54 24.79 -12.69
C PRO A 53 16.66 26.05 -12.54
N PHE A 54 15.53 26.09 -13.25
CA PHE A 54 14.57 27.19 -13.17
C PHE A 54 13.19 26.75 -12.67
N PHE A 55 12.44 27.73 -12.15
CA PHE A 55 11.00 27.63 -11.91
C PHE A 55 10.32 28.81 -12.60
N LEU A 56 9.39 28.53 -13.52
CA LEU A 56 8.63 29.55 -14.24
C LEU A 56 7.14 29.31 -14.04
N ALA A 57 6.44 30.28 -13.45
CA ALA A 57 5.00 30.28 -13.32
C ALA A 57 4.41 31.33 -14.27
N VAL A 58 3.55 30.89 -15.20
CA VAL A 58 2.86 31.76 -16.16
C VAL A 58 1.36 31.65 -15.92
N GLY A 59 0.74 32.75 -15.50
CA GLY A 59 -0.71 32.79 -15.26
C GLY A 59 -1.44 33.37 -16.46
N PHE A 60 -2.28 32.59 -17.13
CA PHE A 60 -3.21 33.09 -18.14
C PHE A 60 -4.53 33.51 -17.47
N ALA A 61 -5.09 34.64 -17.89
CA ALA A 61 -6.33 35.14 -17.31
C ALA A 61 -7.56 34.44 -17.93
N LYS A 62 -7.49 34.02 -19.19
CA LYS A 62 -8.60 33.33 -19.87
C LYS A 62 -8.72 31.88 -19.42
N PRO A 63 -9.95 31.33 -19.35
CA PRO A 63 -11.21 31.88 -19.88
C PRO A 63 -11.99 32.80 -18.93
N HIS A 64 -11.37 33.39 -17.89
CA HIS A 64 -12.07 34.33 -17.00
C HIS A 64 -12.61 35.55 -17.75
N LEU A 65 -13.75 36.05 -17.27
CA LEU A 65 -14.39 37.27 -17.76
C LEU A 65 -13.50 38.54 -17.63
N PRO A 66 -13.70 39.58 -18.47
CA PRO A 66 -14.59 39.59 -19.62
C PRO A 66 -14.10 38.62 -20.70
N PHE A 67 -14.99 38.03 -21.48
CA PHE A 67 -14.65 37.11 -22.54
C PHE A 67 -14.11 37.88 -23.76
N VAL A 68 -12.81 38.16 -23.73
CA VAL A 68 -12.12 39.00 -24.73
C VAL A 68 -11.04 38.18 -25.40
N ALA A 69 -11.17 37.98 -26.70
CA ALA A 69 -10.21 37.25 -27.53
C ALA A 69 -10.20 37.82 -28.96
N PRO A 70 -9.09 37.67 -29.70
CA PRO A 70 -9.03 38.03 -31.11
C PRO A 70 -10.13 37.36 -31.93
N LYS A 71 -10.67 38.07 -32.92
CA LYS A 71 -11.78 37.62 -33.78
C LYS A 71 -11.59 36.21 -34.33
N LYS A 72 -10.37 35.85 -34.75
CA LYS A 72 -10.08 34.52 -35.29
C LYS A 72 -10.45 33.35 -34.37
N TYR A 73 -10.48 33.54 -33.05
CA TYR A 73 -10.90 32.50 -32.10
C TYR A 73 -12.42 32.44 -31.89
N TRP A 74 -13.11 33.55 -32.13
CA TRP A 74 -14.57 33.57 -32.18
C TRP A 74 -15.07 32.86 -33.43
N ASP A 75 -14.39 33.05 -34.55
CA ASP A 75 -14.72 32.48 -35.86
C ASP A 75 -14.50 30.95 -35.92
N LEU A 76 -13.96 30.32 -34.86
CA LEU A 76 -13.88 28.86 -34.72
C LEU A 76 -15.23 28.21 -34.38
N TYR A 77 -16.22 29.01 -33.98
CA TYR A 77 -17.50 28.53 -33.47
C TYR A 77 -18.66 29.35 -34.04
N GLU A 78 -19.76 28.68 -34.35
CA GLU A 78 -21.02 29.33 -34.69
C GLU A 78 -21.81 29.61 -33.41
N ARG A 79 -22.35 30.83 -33.24
CA ARG A 79 -23.04 31.23 -31.99
C ARG A 79 -24.29 30.40 -31.75
N GLU A 80 -24.94 29.99 -32.84
CA GLU A 80 -26.21 29.28 -32.86
C GLU A 80 -26.09 27.85 -32.31
N ASP A 81 -24.88 27.29 -32.29
CA ASP A 81 -24.58 25.94 -31.78
C ASP A 81 -24.54 25.89 -30.25
N PHE A 82 -24.47 27.05 -29.56
CA PHE A 82 -24.46 27.10 -28.12
C PHE A 82 -25.88 27.07 -27.54
N ALA A 83 -26.07 26.18 -26.55
CA ALA A 83 -27.29 26.09 -25.75
C ALA A 83 -26.94 26.16 -24.26
N MET A 84 -27.86 26.73 -23.48
CA MET A 84 -27.73 26.76 -22.02
C MET A 84 -27.73 25.35 -21.45
N PRO A 85 -27.01 25.11 -20.33
CA PRO A 85 -26.99 23.80 -19.69
C PRO A 85 -28.40 23.40 -19.23
N PRO A 86 -28.70 22.09 -19.04
CA PRO A 86 -30.06 21.64 -18.73
C PRO A 86 -30.51 21.91 -17.28
N ASN A 87 -29.58 22.26 -16.38
CA ASN A 87 -29.78 22.42 -14.92
C ASN A 87 -29.82 23.90 -14.50
N GLN A 88 -30.65 24.75 -15.12
CA GLN A 88 -30.62 26.22 -14.97
C GLN A 88 -31.27 26.78 -13.70
N THR A 89 -31.56 25.95 -12.71
CA THR A 89 -32.22 26.39 -11.47
C THR A 89 -31.58 25.74 -10.27
N ILE A 90 -31.78 26.33 -9.09
CA ILE A 90 -31.41 25.68 -7.84
C ILE A 90 -32.17 24.37 -7.71
N PRO A 91 -31.48 23.24 -7.50
CA PRO A 91 -32.15 21.95 -7.35
C PRO A 91 -33.06 21.92 -6.13
N LYS A 92 -34.14 21.15 -6.21
CA LYS A 92 -35.06 21.00 -5.07
C LYS A 92 -34.32 20.42 -3.87
N GLY A 93 -34.47 21.04 -2.70
CA GLY A 93 -33.83 20.61 -1.46
C GLY A 93 -32.42 21.16 -1.25
N TYR A 94 -31.89 21.97 -2.17
CA TYR A 94 -30.66 22.74 -1.96
C TYR A 94 -31.02 24.07 -1.31
N PRO A 95 -30.16 24.61 -0.44
CA PRO A 95 -30.34 25.98 0.02
C PRO A 95 -30.05 26.98 -1.11
N GLU A 96 -30.74 28.13 -1.11
CA GLU A 96 -30.56 29.16 -2.17
C GLU A 96 -29.10 29.64 -2.28
N HIS A 97 -28.42 29.77 -1.15
CA HIS A 97 -27.02 30.21 -1.09
C HIS A 97 -26.02 29.12 -1.52
N ALA A 98 -26.46 27.90 -1.89
CA ALA A 98 -25.60 26.93 -2.55
C ALA A 98 -25.12 27.42 -3.92
N ALA A 99 -25.89 28.31 -4.57
CA ALA A 99 -25.64 28.84 -5.90
C ALA A 99 -25.28 30.34 -5.84
N ASN A 100 -24.49 30.81 -6.82
CA ASN A 100 -24.11 32.21 -6.97
C ASN A 100 -25.10 32.96 -7.88
N LEU A 101 -26.34 33.08 -7.41
CA LEU A 101 -27.46 33.59 -8.22
C LEU A 101 -27.29 35.03 -8.69
N MET A 102 -26.50 35.84 -7.99
CA MET A 102 -26.30 37.24 -8.36
C MET A 102 -25.13 37.44 -9.32
N ALA A 103 -24.19 36.49 -9.41
CA ALA A 103 -22.97 36.62 -10.20
C ALA A 103 -22.31 38.01 -10.04
N HIS A 104 -22.14 38.49 -8.80
CA HIS A 104 -21.79 39.89 -8.48
C HIS A 104 -20.62 40.48 -9.28
N GLU A 105 -19.65 39.66 -9.68
CA GLU A 105 -18.53 40.09 -10.50
C GLU A 105 -18.90 40.52 -11.93
N MET A 106 -20.03 40.03 -12.47
CA MET A 106 -20.54 40.37 -13.80
C MET A 106 -21.28 41.71 -13.83
N HIS A 107 -21.83 42.18 -12.70
CA HIS A 107 -22.54 43.46 -12.61
C HIS A 107 -21.67 44.68 -12.97
N LYS A 108 -20.35 44.51 -12.96
CA LYS A 108 -19.38 45.58 -13.25
C LYS A 108 -19.22 45.88 -14.74
N TYR A 109 -19.79 45.06 -15.62
CA TYR A 109 -19.62 45.19 -17.07
C TYR A 109 -20.77 45.96 -17.72
N SER A 110 -20.42 46.74 -18.74
CA SER A 110 -21.34 47.73 -19.32
C SER A 110 -22.58 47.16 -20.03
N ASP A 111 -22.60 45.88 -20.37
CA ASP A 111 -23.67 45.21 -21.11
C ASP A 111 -24.30 44.05 -20.31
N PHE A 112 -24.19 44.08 -18.97
CA PHE A 112 -24.98 43.22 -18.08
C PHE A 112 -26.48 43.55 -18.22
N GLU A 113 -27.31 42.51 -18.34
CA GLU A 113 -28.78 42.62 -18.49
C GLU A 113 -29.48 42.27 -17.18
N GLY A 114 -30.44 43.10 -16.76
CA GLY A 114 -31.27 42.85 -15.56
C GLY A 114 -30.54 42.98 -14.23
N ASP A 115 -31.01 42.23 -13.23
CA ASP A 115 -30.50 42.21 -11.86
C ASP A 115 -29.76 40.91 -11.52
N SER A 116 -29.91 39.86 -12.33
CA SER A 116 -29.26 38.57 -12.15
C SER A 116 -29.10 37.84 -13.48
N PRO A 117 -28.29 36.77 -13.57
CA PRO A 117 -28.21 35.96 -14.78
C PRO A 117 -29.52 35.32 -15.23
N ALA A 118 -30.53 35.24 -14.36
CA ALA A 118 -31.87 34.77 -14.75
C ALA A 118 -32.60 35.75 -15.68
N ASP A 119 -32.16 37.01 -15.73
CA ASP A 119 -32.73 38.06 -16.59
C ASP A 119 -32.02 38.17 -17.95
N PHE A 120 -30.96 37.38 -18.17
CA PHE A 120 -30.21 37.42 -19.42
C PHE A 120 -31.05 36.91 -20.59
N SER A 121 -31.08 37.68 -21.67
CA SER A 121 -31.69 37.24 -22.92
C SER A 121 -30.98 36.00 -23.49
N ASP A 122 -31.71 35.22 -24.30
CA ASP A 122 -31.13 34.07 -25.02
C ASP A 122 -29.93 34.48 -25.90
N ASP A 123 -29.97 35.68 -26.50
CA ASP A 123 -28.85 36.21 -27.30
C ASP A 123 -27.63 36.50 -26.43
N LEU A 124 -27.80 37.17 -25.28
CA LEU A 124 -26.71 37.41 -24.33
C LEU A 124 -26.12 36.09 -23.85
N ASN A 125 -26.94 35.14 -23.41
CA ASN A 125 -26.49 33.83 -22.95
C ASN A 125 -25.66 33.10 -24.01
N ARG A 126 -26.15 32.99 -25.26
CA ARG A 126 -25.40 32.37 -26.36
C ARG A 126 -24.11 33.11 -26.67
N ARG A 127 -24.12 34.46 -26.63
CA ARG A 127 -22.94 35.28 -26.84
C ARG A 127 -21.88 35.07 -25.75
N LEU A 128 -22.29 34.90 -24.49
CA LEU A 128 -21.38 34.62 -23.36
C LEU A 128 -20.78 33.22 -23.48
N LEU A 129 -21.58 32.21 -23.83
CA LEU A 129 -21.12 30.83 -24.10
C LEU A 129 -20.10 30.80 -25.25
N HIS A 130 -20.44 31.48 -26.36
CA HIS A 130 -19.54 31.66 -27.51
C HIS A 130 -18.23 32.34 -27.10
N GLY A 131 -18.31 33.39 -26.26
CA GLY A 131 -17.14 34.07 -25.74
C GLY A 131 -16.28 33.21 -24.82
N TYR A 132 -16.88 32.41 -23.95
CA TYR A 132 -16.15 31.46 -23.12
C TYR A 132 -15.37 30.46 -23.98
N ALA A 133 -16.00 29.89 -25.02
CA ALA A 133 -15.33 28.98 -25.95
C ALA A 133 -14.19 29.69 -26.71
N ALA A 134 -14.44 30.90 -27.23
CA ALA A 134 -13.43 31.69 -27.94
C ALA A 134 -12.22 32.03 -27.05
N THR A 135 -12.46 32.47 -25.81
CA THR A 135 -11.37 32.76 -24.87
C THR A 135 -10.64 31.51 -24.38
N THR A 136 -11.31 30.36 -24.33
CA THR A 136 -10.67 29.08 -24.05
C THR A 136 -9.69 28.71 -25.17
N SER A 137 -10.13 28.79 -26.43
CA SER A 137 -9.25 28.60 -27.60
C SER A 137 -8.08 29.58 -27.64
N TYR A 138 -8.31 30.83 -27.25
CA TYR A 138 -7.25 31.82 -27.18
C TYR A 138 -6.21 31.50 -26.09
N ALA A 139 -6.66 31.07 -24.91
CA ALA A 139 -5.78 30.61 -23.84
C ALA A 139 -4.96 29.38 -24.28
N ASP A 140 -5.62 28.42 -24.94
CA ASP A 140 -4.99 27.21 -25.47
C ASP A 140 -3.88 27.55 -26.48
N ALA A 141 -4.14 28.47 -27.42
CA ALA A 141 -3.11 28.95 -28.35
C ALA A 141 -1.94 29.67 -27.67
N CYS A 142 -2.21 30.43 -26.60
CA CYS A 142 -1.17 31.07 -25.80
C CYS A 142 -0.30 30.04 -25.04
N VAL A 143 -0.92 29.00 -24.48
CA VAL A 143 -0.20 27.86 -23.87
C VAL A 143 0.63 27.14 -24.92
N GLY A 144 0.04 26.83 -26.08
CA GLY A 144 0.71 26.22 -27.22
C GLY A 144 1.99 26.95 -27.61
N ARG A 145 1.95 28.28 -27.74
CA ARG A 145 3.15 29.09 -28.04
C ARG A 145 4.28 28.93 -27.02
N VAL A 146 3.94 28.81 -25.73
CA VAL A 146 4.94 28.58 -24.67
C VAL A 146 5.52 27.17 -24.75
N LEU A 147 4.68 26.17 -25.02
CA LEU A 147 5.11 24.78 -25.21
C LEU A 147 5.98 24.61 -26.46
N ASP A 148 5.60 25.24 -27.57
CA ASP A 148 6.38 25.27 -28.82
C ASP A 148 7.76 25.86 -28.57
N THR A 149 7.86 26.90 -27.75
CA THR A 149 9.14 27.52 -27.39
C THR A 149 9.99 26.59 -26.53
N LEU A 150 9.40 25.88 -25.56
CA LEU A 150 10.09 24.86 -24.78
C LEU A 150 10.70 23.77 -25.68
N GLU A 151 9.95 23.32 -26.70
CA GLU A 151 10.43 22.33 -27.66
C GLU A 151 11.52 22.89 -28.58
N GLN A 152 11.31 24.06 -29.19
CA GLN A 152 12.26 24.70 -30.11
C GLN A 152 13.60 25.05 -29.46
N THR A 153 13.59 25.36 -28.17
CA THR A 153 14.80 25.66 -27.38
C THR A 153 15.47 24.41 -26.81
N GLY A 154 14.86 23.22 -26.97
CA GLY A 154 15.33 21.95 -26.40
C GLY A 154 15.12 21.82 -24.89
N LEU A 155 14.50 22.80 -24.24
CA LEU A 155 14.21 22.79 -22.81
C LEU A 155 13.12 21.75 -22.44
N SER A 156 12.31 21.32 -23.40
CA SER A 156 11.27 20.30 -23.20
C SER A 156 11.82 19.02 -22.58
N GLU A 157 13.02 18.59 -22.93
CA GLU A 157 13.56 17.28 -22.51
C GLU A 157 13.91 17.22 -21.02
N ASN A 158 14.01 18.38 -20.35
CA ASN A 158 14.39 18.47 -18.94
C ASN A 158 13.43 19.34 -18.11
N THR A 159 12.23 19.62 -18.62
CA THR A 159 11.24 20.49 -17.94
C THR A 159 9.95 19.74 -17.65
N ILE A 160 9.57 19.69 -16.37
CA ILE A 160 8.23 19.25 -15.94
C ILE A 160 7.25 20.39 -16.19
N VAL A 161 6.18 20.11 -16.93
CA VAL A 161 5.11 21.06 -17.23
C VAL A 161 3.88 20.68 -16.43
N VAL A 162 3.30 21.65 -15.72
CA VAL A 162 2.03 21.49 -15.00
C VAL A 162 1.06 22.56 -15.50
N LEU A 163 -0.07 22.13 -16.06
CA LEU A 163 -1.20 22.99 -16.40
C LEU A 163 -2.32 22.71 -15.40
N TRP A 164 -2.77 23.73 -14.67
CA TRP A 164 -3.89 23.58 -13.75
C TRP A 164 -4.79 24.82 -13.68
N GLY A 165 -6.04 24.63 -13.25
CA GLY A 165 -6.97 25.70 -12.89
C GLY A 165 -7.18 25.75 -11.37
N ASP A 166 -7.35 26.94 -10.81
CA ASP A 166 -7.63 27.15 -9.38
C ASP A 166 -9.11 26.89 -9.02
N HIS A 167 -10.01 27.11 -9.99
CA HIS A 167 -11.43 26.78 -9.90
C HIS A 167 -12.03 26.43 -11.27
N GLY A 168 -13.19 25.80 -11.27
CA GLY A 168 -14.04 25.62 -12.45
C GLY A 168 -14.96 26.81 -12.71
N TRP A 169 -15.89 26.71 -13.65
CA TRP A 169 -16.69 27.86 -14.09
C TRP A 169 -18.11 27.45 -14.50
N LYS A 170 -19.13 28.09 -13.92
CA LYS A 170 -20.53 27.94 -14.33
C LYS A 170 -20.85 28.80 -15.55
N LEU A 171 -21.58 28.19 -16.46
CA LEU A 171 -22.01 28.77 -17.72
C LEU A 171 -23.54 28.89 -17.80
N GLY A 172 -24.18 29.12 -16.66
CA GLY A 172 -25.63 29.07 -16.48
C GLY A 172 -26.11 27.93 -15.58
N ASP A 173 -25.23 27.00 -15.21
CA ASP A 173 -25.51 25.90 -14.30
C ASP A 173 -26.10 26.42 -12.99
N HIS A 174 -27.15 25.78 -12.51
CA HIS A 174 -27.90 26.15 -11.31
C HIS A 174 -28.43 27.59 -11.31
N GLY A 175 -28.68 28.16 -12.50
CA GLY A 175 -29.15 29.54 -12.67
C GLY A 175 -28.09 30.56 -12.29
N SER A 176 -26.82 30.16 -12.31
CA SER A 176 -25.68 30.94 -11.88
C SER A 176 -24.62 31.00 -12.97
N TRP A 177 -23.83 32.05 -12.94
CA TRP A 177 -22.61 32.18 -13.73
C TRP A 177 -21.41 32.32 -12.78
N THR A 178 -20.21 32.15 -13.32
CA THR A 178 -18.94 32.32 -12.60
C THR A 178 -18.63 31.18 -11.64
N LYS A 179 -17.87 31.44 -10.56
CA LYS A 179 -17.48 30.48 -9.52
C LYS A 179 -18.15 30.86 -8.21
N HIS A 180 -17.56 30.48 -7.07
CA HIS A 180 -18.01 30.82 -5.71
C HIS A 180 -19.05 29.86 -5.10
N THR A 181 -18.92 28.56 -5.36
CA THR A 181 -19.76 27.52 -4.75
C THR A 181 -18.98 26.23 -4.49
N ASN A 182 -19.65 25.23 -3.91
CA ASN A 182 -19.12 23.87 -3.73
C ASN A 182 -19.65 22.85 -4.77
N PHE A 183 -20.25 23.28 -5.88
CA PHE A 183 -20.65 22.35 -6.93
C PHE A 183 -19.43 21.70 -7.60
N GLU A 184 -19.59 20.51 -8.18
CA GLU A 184 -18.56 19.79 -8.94
C GLU A 184 -18.01 20.66 -10.07
N CYS A 185 -18.86 21.40 -10.78
CA CYS A 185 -18.45 22.28 -11.88
C CYS A 185 -17.53 23.45 -11.44
N ASP A 186 -17.52 23.82 -10.15
CA ASP A 186 -16.61 24.85 -9.62
C ASP A 186 -15.33 24.27 -9.01
N THR A 187 -15.36 23.01 -8.60
CA THR A 187 -14.30 22.41 -7.76
C THR A 187 -13.49 21.35 -8.50
N ARG A 188 -14.03 20.76 -9.59
CA ARG A 188 -13.30 19.87 -10.49
C ARG A 188 -12.58 20.69 -11.54
N THR A 189 -11.29 20.92 -11.34
CA THR A 189 -10.46 21.75 -12.21
C THR A 189 -9.55 20.91 -13.10
N PRO A 190 -9.05 21.44 -14.23
CA PRO A 190 -8.01 20.76 -14.99
C PRO A 190 -6.73 20.66 -14.15
N LEU A 191 -6.07 19.50 -14.22
CA LEU A 191 -4.73 19.27 -13.72
C LEU A 191 -4.05 18.28 -14.70
N ILE A 192 -3.15 18.80 -15.52
CA ILE A 192 -2.40 18.04 -16.52
C ILE A 192 -0.93 18.21 -16.19
N ILE A 193 -0.21 17.09 -16.10
CA ILE A 193 1.21 17.07 -15.75
C ILE A 193 1.95 16.28 -16.81
N ARG A 194 2.99 16.89 -17.38
CA ARG A 194 3.93 16.24 -18.29
C ARG A 194 5.30 16.26 -17.64
N ASP A 195 5.78 15.08 -17.30
CA ASP A 195 7.16 14.86 -16.86
C ASP A 195 7.92 14.18 -18.01
N PRO A 196 8.98 14.79 -18.58
CA PRO A 196 9.70 14.23 -19.72
C PRO A 196 10.36 12.87 -19.42
N ARG A 197 10.47 12.49 -18.14
CA ARG A 197 11.01 11.19 -17.71
C ARG A 197 9.99 10.06 -17.79
N LEU A 198 8.72 10.37 -17.98
CA LEU A 198 7.63 9.38 -18.04
C LEU A 198 7.16 9.22 -19.49
N THR A 199 6.89 7.97 -19.89
CA THR A 199 6.33 7.63 -21.21
C THR A 199 5.04 6.83 -21.04
N GLY A 200 4.07 7.00 -21.94
CA GLY A 200 2.82 6.23 -21.91
C GLY A 200 1.88 6.54 -20.74
N THR A 201 1.78 7.81 -20.31
CA THR A 201 0.90 8.21 -19.20
C THR A 201 -0.58 8.17 -19.58
N GLU A 202 -1.41 7.63 -18.69
CA GLU A 202 -2.87 7.56 -18.87
C GLU A 202 -3.61 8.50 -17.91
N PRO A 203 -4.83 8.98 -18.23
CA PRO A 203 -5.64 9.75 -17.30
C PRO A 203 -6.04 8.91 -16.07
N THR A 204 -6.17 9.55 -14.91
CA THR A 204 -6.62 8.91 -13.66
C THR A 204 -7.95 9.46 -13.17
N ALA A 205 -8.82 8.57 -12.66
CA ALA A 205 -10.05 8.95 -11.96
C ALA A 205 -9.84 9.11 -10.43
N ARG A 206 -8.60 8.98 -9.94
CA ARG A 206 -8.26 9.13 -8.52
C ARG A 206 -8.39 10.59 -8.10
N LEU A 207 -8.86 10.80 -6.87
CA LEU A 207 -9.04 12.13 -6.31
C LEU A 207 -7.70 12.69 -5.80
N VAL A 208 -7.43 13.95 -6.15
CA VAL A 208 -6.31 14.77 -5.66
C VAL A 208 -6.86 16.12 -5.20
N GLU A 209 -6.11 16.83 -4.36
CA GLU A 209 -6.40 18.22 -3.98
C GLU A 209 -5.30 19.14 -4.53
N LEU A 210 -5.60 20.39 -4.89
CA LEU A 210 -4.58 21.30 -5.42
C LEU A 210 -3.42 21.55 -4.42
N ILE A 211 -3.67 21.41 -3.12
CA ILE A 211 -2.62 21.49 -2.09
C ILE A 211 -1.59 20.36 -2.19
N ASP A 212 -1.91 19.26 -2.88
CA ASP A 212 -1.02 18.14 -3.13
C ASP A 212 0.03 18.45 -4.21
N LEU A 213 -0.20 19.49 -5.04
CA LEU A 213 0.71 19.83 -6.12
C LEU A 213 2.08 20.27 -5.61
N TYR A 214 2.13 21.09 -4.55
CA TYR A 214 3.39 21.56 -3.97
C TYR A 214 4.29 20.40 -3.52
N PRO A 215 3.86 19.47 -2.63
CA PRO A 215 4.69 18.33 -2.25
C PRO A 215 4.96 17.39 -3.41
N THR A 216 4.09 17.31 -4.43
CA THR A 216 4.36 16.53 -5.64
C THR A 216 5.51 17.11 -6.45
N LEU A 217 5.56 18.43 -6.65
CA LEU A 217 6.66 19.09 -7.34
C LEU A 217 7.98 18.96 -6.58
N CYS A 218 7.94 19.10 -5.25
CA CYS A 218 9.10 18.82 -4.39
C CYS A 218 9.63 17.40 -4.60
N ASP A 219 8.75 16.40 -4.56
CA ASP A 219 9.09 14.99 -4.78
C ASP A 219 9.68 14.73 -6.18
N LEU A 220 9.06 15.30 -7.23
CA LEU A 220 9.53 15.17 -8.61
C LEU A 220 10.88 15.83 -8.89
N THR A 221 11.19 16.91 -8.17
CA THR A 221 12.42 17.72 -8.37
C THR A 221 13.52 17.41 -7.35
N GLY A 222 13.23 16.59 -6.33
CA GLY A 222 14.16 16.29 -5.24
C GLY A 222 14.33 17.43 -4.23
N VAL A 223 13.48 18.46 -4.27
CA VAL A 223 13.45 19.53 -3.26
C VAL A 223 12.77 19.00 -2.00
N PRO A 224 13.36 19.17 -0.79
CA PRO A 224 12.71 18.74 0.44
C PRO A 224 11.35 19.42 0.64
N VAL A 225 10.32 18.62 0.97
CA VAL A 225 8.99 19.15 1.29
C VAL A 225 9.04 19.89 2.63
N PRO A 226 8.62 21.17 2.70
CA PRO A 226 8.52 21.89 3.96
C PRO A 226 7.57 21.19 4.95
N GLU A 227 7.96 21.12 6.22
CA GLU A 227 7.17 20.48 7.30
C GLU A 227 5.75 21.04 7.45
N HIS A 228 5.48 22.25 6.93
CA HIS A 228 4.18 22.91 7.02
C HIS A 228 3.18 22.52 5.91
N CYS A 229 3.62 21.75 4.90
CA CYS A 229 2.73 21.33 3.82
C CYS A 229 1.70 20.30 4.33
N GLN A 230 0.42 20.60 4.12
CA GLN A 230 -0.70 19.68 4.46
C GLN A 230 -1.07 18.73 3.30
N GLY A 231 -0.57 19.02 2.10
CA GLY A 231 -0.76 18.17 0.93
C GLY A 231 0.07 16.89 1.00
N ARG A 232 -0.26 15.93 0.14
CA ARG A 232 0.46 14.66 -0.03
C ARG A 232 0.92 14.55 -1.47
N SER A 233 2.15 14.10 -1.71
CA SER A 233 2.62 13.87 -3.08
C SER A 233 1.73 12.82 -3.77
N PHE A 234 1.23 13.14 -4.96
CA PHE A 234 0.55 12.18 -5.85
C PHE A 234 1.46 11.70 -6.99
N ARG A 235 2.78 11.87 -6.87
CA ARG A 235 3.76 11.42 -7.88
C ARG A 235 3.52 9.99 -8.37
N ALA A 236 3.08 9.10 -7.48
CA ALA A 236 2.75 7.72 -7.84
C ALA A 236 1.66 7.62 -8.93
N LEU A 237 0.67 8.53 -8.93
CA LEU A 237 -0.39 8.58 -9.95
C LEU A 237 0.13 8.90 -11.35
N LEU A 238 1.29 9.58 -11.47
CA LEU A 238 1.86 9.96 -12.75
C LEU A 238 2.44 8.75 -13.49
N ALA A 239 3.02 7.79 -12.77
CA ALA A 239 3.54 6.54 -13.33
C ALA A 239 2.50 5.39 -13.26
N GLU A 240 1.62 5.42 -12.26
CA GLU A 240 0.57 4.43 -12.06
C GLU A 240 -0.77 5.10 -11.77
N PRO A 241 -1.58 5.35 -12.82
CA PRO A 241 -2.89 6.00 -12.72
C PRO A 241 -3.86 5.33 -11.72
N GLU A 242 -3.69 4.03 -11.48
CA GLU A 242 -4.52 3.25 -10.56
C GLU A 242 -3.97 3.13 -9.14
N SER A 243 -2.78 3.67 -8.88
CA SER A 243 -2.22 3.69 -7.52
C SER A 243 -3.13 4.50 -6.57
N GLY A 244 -3.17 4.10 -5.30
CA GLY A 244 -4.01 4.79 -4.30
C GLY A 244 -3.39 6.14 -3.90
N HIS A 245 -4.22 7.18 -3.74
CA HIS A 245 -3.78 8.48 -3.20
C HIS A 245 -4.66 8.95 -2.03
N ARG A 246 -5.85 9.47 -2.34
CA ARG A 246 -6.87 9.89 -1.37
C ARG A 246 -8.17 9.12 -1.56
N TYR A 247 -8.86 8.91 -0.45
CA TYR A 247 -10.23 8.41 -0.46
C TYR A 247 -11.23 9.51 -0.84
N ASP A 248 -10.94 10.74 -0.42
CA ASP A 248 -11.80 11.91 -0.56
C ASP A 248 -10.99 13.20 -0.83
N ALA A 249 -11.66 14.19 -1.44
CA ALA A 249 -11.16 15.54 -1.67
C ALA A 249 -12.11 16.56 -1.04
N TYR A 250 -11.54 17.53 -0.32
CA TYR A 250 -12.27 18.50 0.49
C TYR A 250 -12.23 19.91 -0.12
N SER A 251 -13.37 20.60 -0.07
CA SER A 251 -13.49 22.02 -0.43
C SER A 251 -14.32 22.78 0.60
N SER A 252 -14.08 24.08 0.73
CA SER A 252 -14.84 24.95 1.61
C SER A 252 -15.03 26.31 0.99
N TYR A 253 -16.25 26.84 1.04
CA TYR A 253 -16.57 28.14 0.46
C TYR A 253 -17.58 28.93 1.32
N PRO A 254 -17.33 30.23 1.60
CA PRO A 254 -18.29 31.08 2.31
C PRO A 254 -19.52 31.39 1.47
N ALA A 255 -20.69 30.96 1.92
CA ALA A 255 -21.97 31.14 1.24
C ALA A 255 -22.94 31.88 2.17
N TYR A 256 -23.11 33.20 1.99
CA TYR A 256 -24.02 34.09 2.75
C TYR A 256 -24.19 33.75 4.25
N LYS A 257 -23.42 34.39 5.14
CA LYS A 257 -23.45 34.17 6.61
C LYS A 257 -23.28 32.70 7.05
N MET A 258 -22.91 31.81 6.13
CA MET A 258 -22.61 30.41 6.39
C MET A 258 -21.32 30.02 5.68
N LEU A 259 -20.70 28.96 6.18
CA LEU A 259 -19.56 28.29 5.56
C LEU A 259 -20.03 26.94 5.03
N GLY A 260 -19.94 26.75 3.71
CA GLY A 260 -20.22 25.47 3.08
C GLY A 260 -18.96 24.61 3.08
N HIS A 261 -19.00 23.47 3.76
CA HIS A 261 -17.97 22.44 3.75
C HIS A 261 -18.40 21.28 2.88
N SER A 262 -17.57 20.86 1.93
CA SER A 262 -17.91 19.86 0.93
C SER A 262 -16.84 18.78 0.81
N LEU A 263 -17.29 17.55 0.54
CA LEU A 263 -16.46 16.37 0.36
C LEU A 263 -16.84 15.65 -0.93
N ARG A 264 -15.87 15.42 -1.80
CA ARG A 264 -15.97 14.50 -2.94
C ARG A 264 -15.40 13.14 -2.54
N PHE A 265 -16.16 12.07 -2.66
CA PHE A 265 -15.70 10.70 -2.36
C PHE A 265 -16.44 9.66 -3.20
N GLY A 266 -15.73 8.67 -3.76
CA GLY A 266 -16.34 7.67 -4.65
C GLY A 266 -17.16 8.32 -5.78
N ASN A 267 -18.46 8.00 -5.87
CA ASN A 267 -19.40 8.66 -6.81
C ASN A 267 -20.20 9.80 -6.19
N TYR A 268 -19.94 10.17 -4.93
CA TYR A 268 -20.74 11.11 -4.17
C TYR A 268 -20.05 12.45 -3.92
N ARG A 269 -20.86 13.50 -3.78
CA ARG A 269 -20.50 14.76 -3.16
C ARG A 269 -21.43 15.02 -1.99
N TYR A 270 -20.86 15.36 -0.85
CA TYR A 270 -21.61 15.70 0.37
C TYR A 270 -21.22 17.08 0.86
N THR A 271 -22.20 17.96 1.09
CA THR A 271 -21.98 19.35 1.52
C THR A 271 -22.83 19.68 2.74
N GLU A 272 -22.22 20.32 3.74
CA GLU A 272 -22.88 20.92 4.90
C GLU A 272 -22.68 22.42 4.92
N TRP A 273 -23.75 23.17 5.16
CA TRP A 273 -23.68 24.61 5.42
C TRP A 273 -23.82 24.87 6.91
N ARG A 274 -22.82 25.52 7.49
CA ARG A 274 -22.73 25.81 8.93
C ARG A 274 -22.80 27.32 9.18
N ASP A 275 -23.52 27.73 10.21
CA ASP A 275 -23.53 29.13 10.66
C ASP A 275 -22.25 29.49 11.43
N ASP A 276 -22.11 30.76 11.86
CA ASP A 276 -20.96 31.23 12.66
C ASP A 276 -20.83 30.49 14.01
N ALA A 277 -21.90 29.83 14.48
CA ALA A 277 -21.90 28.99 15.67
C ALA A 277 -21.62 27.50 15.35
N GLU A 278 -21.16 27.22 14.12
CA GLU A 278 -20.79 25.90 13.61
C GLU A 278 -21.96 24.90 13.49
N GLN A 279 -23.20 25.37 13.62
CA GLN A 279 -24.38 24.53 13.52
C GLN A 279 -24.75 24.28 12.06
N VAL A 280 -24.94 23.00 11.71
CA VAL A 280 -25.40 22.60 10.38
C VAL A 280 -26.83 23.10 10.15
N LYS A 281 -27.04 23.89 9.10
CA LYS A 281 -28.34 24.44 8.68
C LYS A 281 -28.91 23.78 7.44
N ALA A 282 -28.05 23.25 6.58
CA ALA A 282 -28.46 22.52 5.38
C ALA A 282 -27.45 21.43 5.05
N ARG A 283 -27.94 20.38 4.38
CA ARG A 283 -27.16 19.24 3.90
C ARG A 283 -27.57 18.91 2.48
N VAL A 284 -26.58 18.57 1.66
CA VAL A 284 -26.79 18.07 0.31
C VAL A 284 -25.93 16.84 0.11
N LEU A 285 -26.53 15.78 -0.41
CA LEU A 285 -25.83 14.59 -0.90
C LEU A 285 -26.23 14.35 -2.34
N THR A 286 -25.24 14.15 -3.22
CA THR A 286 -25.49 13.89 -4.64
C THR A 286 -24.63 12.71 -5.10
N ASN A 287 -25.19 11.86 -5.96
CA ASN A 287 -24.44 10.82 -6.66
C ASN A 287 -24.11 11.29 -8.09
N LEU A 288 -22.88 11.76 -8.29
CA LEU A 288 -22.39 12.35 -9.53
C LEU A 288 -22.28 11.36 -10.70
N LYS A 289 -22.36 10.06 -10.46
CA LYS A 289 -22.40 9.06 -11.54
C LYS A 289 -23.79 9.00 -12.18
N SER A 290 -24.84 9.01 -11.36
CA SER A 290 -26.24 8.99 -11.85
C SER A 290 -26.80 10.39 -12.09
N ASP A 291 -26.24 11.39 -11.43
CA ASP A 291 -26.65 12.80 -11.47
C ASP A 291 -25.43 13.71 -11.62
N PRO A 292 -24.78 13.72 -12.80
CA PRO A 292 -23.62 14.58 -13.06
C PRO A 292 -23.95 16.07 -13.06
N GLY A 293 -25.23 16.44 -13.20
CA GLY A 293 -25.71 17.82 -13.21
C GLY A 293 -26.12 18.35 -11.83
N GLU A 294 -25.96 17.53 -10.79
CA GLU A 294 -26.28 17.86 -9.39
C GLU A 294 -27.69 18.41 -9.19
N VAL A 295 -28.71 17.76 -9.78
CA VAL A 295 -30.10 18.21 -9.74
C VAL A 295 -30.96 17.53 -8.65
N ALA A 296 -30.39 16.60 -7.88
CA ALA A 296 -31.10 15.89 -6.80
C ALA A 296 -30.35 15.95 -5.47
N ASN A 297 -31.09 16.25 -4.40
CA ASN A 297 -30.63 16.07 -3.02
C ASN A 297 -31.09 14.72 -2.48
N LEU A 298 -30.13 13.85 -2.14
CA LEU A 298 -30.35 12.46 -1.72
C LEU A 298 -30.33 12.27 -0.19
N VAL A 299 -30.23 13.34 0.61
CA VAL A 299 -30.13 13.24 2.08
C VAL A 299 -31.30 12.50 2.73
N ASP A 300 -32.50 12.60 2.14
CA ASP A 300 -33.71 11.96 2.65
C ASP A 300 -34.02 10.61 1.97
N ASP A 301 -33.19 10.17 1.00
CA ASP A 301 -33.40 8.89 0.32
C ASP A 301 -32.74 7.75 1.13
N PRO A 302 -33.53 6.81 1.69
CA PRO A 302 -32.99 5.71 2.49
C PRO A 302 -31.99 4.82 1.73
N LYS A 303 -32.03 4.79 0.39
CA LYS A 303 -31.07 4.03 -0.43
C LYS A 303 -29.65 4.60 -0.36
N HIS A 304 -29.51 5.85 0.06
CA HIS A 304 -28.24 6.56 0.15
C HIS A 304 -27.83 6.84 1.60
N ALA A 305 -28.51 6.24 2.59
CA ALA A 305 -28.24 6.43 4.02
C ALA A 305 -26.77 6.11 4.39
N ASP A 306 -26.20 5.03 3.84
CA ASP A 306 -24.80 4.67 4.10
C ASP A 306 -23.81 5.69 3.51
N ALA A 307 -24.11 6.21 2.33
CA ALA A 307 -23.29 7.25 1.70
C ALA A 307 -23.41 8.58 2.46
N LEU A 308 -24.60 8.91 2.97
CA LEU A 308 -24.82 10.07 3.82
C LEU A 308 -24.01 9.97 5.12
N ALA A 309 -24.16 8.87 5.86
CA ALA A 309 -23.46 8.64 7.11
C ALA A 309 -21.93 8.71 6.91
N ARG A 310 -21.42 8.10 5.84
CA ARG A 310 -20.01 8.18 5.46
C ARG A 310 -19.57 9.59 5.11
N GLY A 311 -20.39 10.34 4.38
CA GLY A 311 -20.15 11.73 4.05
C GLY A 311 -20.05 12.61 5.30
N GLU A 312 -20.98 12.46 6.23
CA GLU A 312 -21.02 13.16 7.53
C GLU A 312 -19.75 12.90 8.35
N GLU A 313 -19.41 11.63 8.53
CA GLU A 313 -18.23 11.19 9.29
C GLU A 313 -16.93 11.73 8.67
N ARG A 314 -16.73 11.51 7.36
CA ARG A 314 -15.51 11.91 6.67
C ARG A 314 -15.39 13.43 6.60
N LEU A 315 -16.48 14.16 6.37
CA LEU A 315 -16.45 15.61 6.31
C LEU A 315 -16.07 16.22 7.67
N ALA A 316 -16.61 15.70 8.77
CA ALA A 316 -16.24 16.13 10.12
C ALA A 316 -14.72 15.97 10.37
N LEU A 317 -14.16 14.83 9.98
CA LEU A 317 -12.72 14.57 10.07
C LEU A 317 -11.90 15.57 9.22
N ARG A 318 -12.33 15.84 7.98
CA ARG A 318 -11.62 16.76 7.08
C ARG A 318 -11.68 18.21 7.57
N ILE A 319 -12.79 18.64 8.17
CA ILE A 319 -12.90 19.95 8.83
C ILE A 319 -11.89 20.06 9.98
N GLU A 320 -11.79 19.02 10.83
CA GLU A 320 -10.81 19.01 11.92
C GLU A 320 -9.37 19.07 11.39
N GLN A 321 -9.05 18.28 10.36
CA GLN A 321 -7.73 18.27 9.74
C GLN A 321 -7.37 19.61 9.10
N ALA A 322 -8.32 20.26 8.43
CA ALA A 322 -8.12 21.58 7.82
C ALA A 322 -7.87 22.68 8.88
N ARG A 323 -8.42 22.52 10.09
CA ARG A 323 -8.25 23.46 11.21
C ARG A 323 -6.94 23.25 11.97
N LYS A 324 -6.28 22.10 11.84
CA LYS A 324 -4.98 21.87 12.48
C LYS A 324 -3.95 22.83 11.88
N PRO A 325 -3.32 23.70 12.69
CA PRO A 325 -2.25 24.54 12.19
C PRO A 325 -1.12 23.65 11.69
N ALA A 326 -0.55 23.99 10.53
CA ALA A 326 0.72 23.42 10.11
C ALA A 326 1.75 23.59 11.24
N MET A 327 2.49 22.54 11.59
CA MET A 327 3.43 22.57 12.72
C MET A 327 4.40 23.74 12.56
N ARG A 328 4.20 24.81 13.36
CA ARG A 328 5.17 25.88 13.50
C ARG A 328 6.31 25.35 14.35
N ARG A 329 7.48 25.09 13.74
CA ARG A 329 8.74 25.17 14.50
C ARG A 329 8.79 26.58 15.08
N GLN A 330 8.71 26.68 16.41
CA GLN A 330 9.18 27.86 17.11
C GLN A 330 10.63 28.07 16.67
N GLN A 331 10.86 29.15 15.93
CA GLN A 331 12.20 29.61 15.62
C GLN A 331 12.95 29.83 16.93
N SER A 332 14.04 29.09 17.06
CA SER A 332 15.19 29.41 17.89
C SER A 332 15.67 30.83 17.59
N ASN A 333 15.09 31.81 18.27
CA ASN A 333 15.72 33.11 18.48
C ASN A 333 16.60 33.01 19.72
N ALA A 334 17.81 32.47 19.56
CA ALA A 334 18.97 32.79 20.38
C ALA A 334 20.22 32.21 19.69
N VAL A 335 21.25 33.05 19.55
CA VAL A 335 22.56 32.81 18.91
C VAL A 335 22.47 32.81 17.37
N GLY A 336 22.86 33.86 16.65
CA GLY A 336 23.97 34.78 16.88
C GLY A 336 24.87 34.71 15.64
N GLU A 337 24.80 35.75 14.81
CA GLU A 337 25.83 36.27 13.90
C GLU A 337 26.97 35.33 13.47
N ASN A 338 27.00 34.94 12.18
CA ASN A 338 28.11 35.33 11.30
C ASN A 338 27.86 34.96 9.83
N ARG A 339 28.03 35.97 8.96
CA ARG A 339 28.12 35.85 7.51
C ARG A 339 29.55 35.46 7.09
N ASN A 340 29.63 34.87 5.89
CA ASN A 340 30.79 34.72 4.99
C ASN A 340 31.92 33.75 5.38
N ARG A 341 32.12 32.70 4.56
CA ARG A 341 33.29 32.60 3.65
C ARG A 341 33.26 31.35 2.74
N VAL A 342 33.69 31.60 1.50
CA VAL A 342 34.01 30.69 0.39
C VAL A 342 35.16 29.74 0.74
N ALA A 343 35.15 28.50 0.22
CA ALA A 343 36.36 27.80 -0.25
C ALA A 343 36.03 26.64 -1.22
N ILE A 344 36.73 26.65 -2.35
CA ILE A 344 36.82 25.66 -3.43
C ILE A 344 37.99 24.70 -3.14
N ALA A 345 37.85 23.41 -3.49
CA ALA A 345 38.89 22.43 -3.94
C ALA A 345 38.40 21.00 -3.60
N SER A 346 38.62 19.93 -4.35
CA SER A 346 39.31 19.64 -5.62
C SER A 346 38.97 18.20 -6.03
N VAL A 347 38.98 17.95 -7.34
CA VAL A 347 38.74 16.67 -8.03
C VAL A 347 39.87 15.65 -7.76
N ALA A 348 39.52 14.36 -7.63
CA ALA A 348 40.45 13.25 -7.87
C ALA A 348 39.72 12.08 -8.55
N GLU A 349 40.31 11.64 -9.67
CA GLU A 349 39.84 10.61 -10.60
C GLU A 349 39.79 9.20 -9.99
N VAL A 350 38.80 8.41 -10.41
CA VAL A 350 38.72 6.96 -10.16
C VAL A 350 39.16 6.23 -11.44
N LYS A 351 40.23 5.44 -11.34
CA LYS A 351 40.59 4.41 -12.34
C LYS A 351 40.02 3.06 -11.92
N THR A 352 39.36 2.42 -12.88
CA THR A 352 38.90 1.03 -12.87
C THR A 352 40.08 0.08 -13.04
N GLU A 353 40.10 -1.02 -12.27
CA GLU A 353 40.71 -2.26 -12.73
C GLU A 353 40.12 -3.48 -11.99
N SER A 354 39.78 -4.48 -12.77
CA SER A 354 39.30 -5.81 -12.39
C SER A 354 40.46 -6.73 -12.06
N THR A 355 40.40 -7.47 -10.95
CA THR A 355 41.12 -8.76 -10.83
C THR A 355 40.43 -9.69 -9.83
N MET A 356 40.24 -10.94 -10.25
CA MET A 356 39.94 -12.08 -9.38
C MET A 356 41.12 -12.32 -8.43
N VAL A 357 40.86 -12.55 -7.14
CA VAL A 357 41.86 -12.96 -6.15
C VAL A 357 41.28 -14.05 -5.23
N ASP A 358 41.99 -15.17 -5.15
CA ASP A 358 41.86 -16.23 -4.14
C ASP A 358 41.80 -15.65 -2.72
N ARG A 359 40.83 -16.08 -1.90
CA ARG A 359 40.68 -15.61 -0.51
C ARG A 359 41.43 -16.52 0.48
N PRO A 360 42.44 -16.01 1.22
CA PRO A 360 42.98 -16.67 2.40
C PRO A 360 42.17 -16.28 3.65
N GLY A 361 41.73 -17.24 4.46
CA GLY A 361 40.94 -16.91 5.67
C GLY A 361 40.63 -18.00 6.68
N VAL A 362 41.19 -19.21 6.57
CA VAL A 362 40.83 -20.32 7.48
C VAL A 362 41.68 -20.34 8.77
N SER A 363 42.89 -19.75 8.79
CA SER A 363 43.83 -19.95 9.92
C SER A 363 43.73 -18.94 11.07
N ALA A 364 42.88 -17.91 11.02
CA ALA A 364 42.83 -16.84 12.03
C ALA A 364 41.74 -17.04 13.12
N LEU A 365 40.90 -18.08 13.00
CA LEU A 365 39.78 -18.32 13.93
C LEU A 365 40.15 -19.18 15.16
N SER A 366 41.30 -19.87 15.14
CA SER A 366 41.70 -20.78 16.24
C SER A 366 41.99 -20.06 17.56
N ASP A 367 42.43 -18.79 17.50
CA ASP A 367 42.91 -18.03 18.66
C ASP A 367 41.81 -17.24 19.38
N LYS A 368 40.54 -17.40 18.96
CA LYS A 368 39.36 -16.65 19.46
C LYS A 368 38.24 -17.53 20.03
N VAL A 369 38.47 -18.83 20.25
CA VAL A 369 37.45 -19.76 20.78
C VAL A 369 37.14 -19.42 22.24
N LYS A 370 35.91 -18.99 22.54
CA LYS A 370 35.47 -18.61 23.89
C LYS A 370 35.10 -19.81 24.76
N SER A 371 34.51 -20.85 24.18
CA SER A 371 34.17 -22.08 24.90
C SER A 371 34.22 -23.30 23.99
N ARG A 372 34.52 -24.46 24.60
CA ARG A 372 34.43 -25.78 23.98
C ARG A 372 33.23 -26.51 24.57
N ASN A 373 32.31 -26.93 23.71
CA ASN A 373 31.08 -27.62 24.10
C ASN A 373 30.99 -28.95 23.39
N VAL A 374 30.72 -30.01 24.15
CA VAL A 374 30.37 -31.32 23.59
C VAL A 374 28.88 -31.51 23.81
N ILE A 375 28.11 -31.55 22.72
CA ILE A 375 26.66 -31.68 22.76
C ILE A 375 26.31 -33.10 22.33
N SER A 376 25.83 -33.88 23.29
CA SER A 376 25.43 -35.27 23.07
C SER A 376 24.01 -35.34 22.52
N LEU A 377 23.81 -36.17 21.50
CA LEU A 377 22.48 -36.40 20.91
C LEU A 377 21.91 -37.69 21.48
N ASP A 378 20.84 -37.57 22.26
CA ASP A 378 20.06 -38.72 22.72
C ASP A 378 18.96 -39.05 21.71
N VAL A 379 19.00 -40.27 21.17
CA VAL A 379 18.14 -40.75 20.08
C VAL A 379 17.06 -41.72 20.56
N GLN A 380 16.91 -41.87 21.88
CA GLN A 380 15.88 -42.72 22.49
C GLN A 380 14.46 -42.19 22.24
N ASP A 381 13.49 -43.10 22.23
CA ASP A 381 12.11 -42.78 21.83
C ASP A 381 11.36 -41.91 22.87
N ASP A 382 11.77 -41.91 24.14
CA ASP A 382 11.22 -41.04 25.19
C ASP A 382 11.67 -39.57 25.05
N ARG A 383 12.73 -39.32 24.26
CA ARG A 383 13.20 -37.99 23.88
C ARG A 383 12.48 -37.43 22.65
N VAL A 384 11.62 -38.22 21.99
CA VAL A 384 10.83 -37.77 20.85
C VAL A 384 9.79 -36.74 21.28
N ARG A 385 9.57 -35.76 20.42
CA ARG A 385 8.58 -34.68 20.59
C ARG A 385 7.62 -34.70 19.40
N GLN A 386 7.28 -33.54 18.84
CA GLN A 386 6.39 -33.48 17.70
C GLN A 386 7.04 -33.99 16.40
N SER A 387 6.22 -34.44 15.45
CA SER A 387 6.66 -34.62 14.06
C SER A 387 6.56 -33.32 13.27
N ILE A 388 7.44 -33.16 12.30
CA ILE A 388 7.51 -32.00 11.42
C ILE A 388 6.62 -32.27 10.21
N ASP A 389 5.61 -31.43 10.03
CA ASP A 389 4.75 -31.44 8.87
C ASP A 389 5.47 -30.78 7.69
N GLY A 390 6.26 -29.73 7.90
CA GLY A 390 7.09 -29.17 6.83
C GLY A 390 7.48 -27.71 7.00
N PHE A 391 8.17 -27.21 5.98
CA PHE A 391 8.58 -25.81 5.84
C PHE A 391 8.01 -25.23 4.56
N GLY A 392 7.77 -23.93 4.56
CA GLY A 392 7.19 -23.23 3.42
C GLY A 392 6.99 -21.74 3.60
N GLY A 393 5.99 -21.22 2.90
CA GLY A 393 5.59 -19.82 2.99
C GLY A 393 4.62 -19.40 1.89
N SER A 394 4.34 -18.10 1.81
CA SER A 394 3.35 -17.55 0.87
C SER A 394 3.94 -17.17 -0.48
N ILE A 395 3.15 -17.36 -1.53
CA ILE A 395 3.34 -16.74 -2.85
C ILE A 395 2.21 -15.75 -3.16
N ALA A 396 1.49 -15.29 -2.13
CA ALA A 396 0.44 -14.28 -2.29
C ALA A 396 1.01 -12.94 -2.77
N PHE A 397 0.13 -12.11 -3.35
CA PHE A 397 0.45 -10.78 -3.88
C PHE A 397 1.60 -10.78 -4.89
N TRP A 398 2.82 -10.57 -4.42
CA TRP A 398 4.02 -10.41 -5.24
C TRP A 398 4.62 -11.72 -5.73
N GLY A 399 4.11 -12.87 -5.31
CA GLY A 399 4.57 -14.17 -5.81
C GLY A 399 3.73 -14.72 -6.95
N VAL A 400 2.59 -14.10 -7.29
CA VAL A 400 1.59 -14.69 -8.20
C VAL A 400 2.04 -14.75 -9.66
N ASN A 401 2.99 -13.91 -10.06
CA ASN A 401 3.52 -13.84 -11.42
C ASN A 401 5.01 -14.17 -11.47
N ALA A 402 5.55 -14.89 -10.48
CA ALA A 402 6.96 -15.28 -10.46
C ALA A 402 7.37 -16.08 -11.72
N ASP A 403 8.53 -15.77 -12.29
CA ASP A 403 9.10 -16.57 -13.38
C ASP A 403 9.57 -17.96 -12.89
N ASP A 404 9.92 -18.85 -13.83
CA ASP A 404 10.30 -20.22 -13.49
C ASP A 404 11.59 -20.27 -12.66
N GLN A 405 12.50 -19.31 -12.84
CA GLN A 405 13.75 -19.24 -12.08
C GLN A 405 13.50 -18.87 -10.61
N ALA A 406 12.60 -17.92 -10.37
CA ALA A 406 12.19 -17.51 -9.03
C ALA A 406 11.41 -18.64 -8.32
N LEU A 407 10.50 -19.31 -9.03
CA LEU A 407 9.80 -20.48 -8.49
C LEU A 407 10.76 -21.64 -8.20
N GLU A 408 11.74 -21.92 -9.06
CA GLU A 408 12.74 -22.96 -8.82
C GLU A 408 13.58 -22.64 -7.57
N ALA A 409 13.99 -21.38 -7.41
CA ALA A 409 14.70 -20.93 -6.21
C ALA A 409 13.84 -21.08 -4.94
N ALA A 410 12.58 -20.66 -4.99
CA ALA A 410 11.68 -20.66 -3.84
C ALA A 410 11.20 -22.06 -3.45
N ILE A 411 10.97 -22.96 -4.43
CA ILE A 411 10.41 -24.28 -4.19
C ILE A 411 11.52 -25.32 -4.05
N ASN A 412 12.28 -25.60 -5.11
CA ASN A 412 13.33 -26.62 -5.07
C ASN A 412 14.57 -26.16 -4.29
N GLY A 413 14.96 -24.90 -4.47
CA GLY A 413 16.15 -24.34 -3.82
C GLY A 413 16.07 -24.32 -2.29
N LEU A 414 14.92 -23.93 -1.74
CA LEU A 414 14.61 -24.01 -0.30
C LEU A 414 14.11 -25.38 0.12
N ASN A 415 13.69 -26.22 -0.82
CA ASN A 415 13.06 -27.49 -0.57
C ASN A 415 11.74 -27.37 0.21
N VAL A 416 10.92 -26.42 -0.22
CA VAL A 416 9.61 -26.15 0.34
C VAL A 416 8.68 -27.34 0.11
N SER A 417 7.93 -27.68 1.16
CA SER A 417 6.96 -28.79 1.17
C SER A 417 5.51 -28.32 1.33
N ILE A 418 5.31 -27.04 1.65
CA ILE A 418 4.00 -26.40 1.87
C ILE A 418 4.03 -25.02 1.20
N VAL A 419 3.09 -24.72 0.32
CA VAL A 419 2.86 -23.35 -0.16
C VAL A 419 1.54 -22.84 0.38
N ARG A 420 1.57 -21.63 0.93
CA ARG A 420 0.39 -20.89 1.40
C ARG A 420 -0.09 -19.95 0.29
N VAL A 421 -1.39 -19.97 0.02
CA VAL A 421 -1.97 -19.18 -1.08
C VAL A 421 -3.37 -18.72 -0.73
N GLN A 422 -3.74 -17.52 -1.18
CA GLN A 422 -5.11 -16.99 -1.03
C GLN A 422 -6.10 -17.87 -1.78
N GLY A 423 -7.17 -18.27 -1.09
CA GLY A 423 -8.23 -19.12 -1.63
C GLY A 423 -9.45 -18.36 -2.10
N GLU A 424 -9.68 -17.15 -1.59
CA GLU A 424 -10.77 -16.30 -2.07
C GLU A 424 -10.50 -15.75 -3.48
N VAL A 425 -11.54 -15.20 -4.11
CA VAL A 425 -11.39 -14.45 -5.35
C VAL A 425 -10.67 -13.11 -5.13
N SER A 426 -10.05 -12.59 -6.18
CA SER A 426 -9.49 -11.25 -6.16
C SER A 426 -10.55 -10.17 -5.86
N LYS A 427 -10.11 -8.95 -5.52
CA LYS A 427 -11.03 -7.81 -5.37
C LYS A 427 -11.83 -7.48 -6.63
N THR A 428 -11.36 -7.92 -7.80
CA THR A 428 -12.06 -7.74 -9.09
C THR A 428 -12.94 -8.93 -9.45
N GLY A 429 -13.06 -9.93 -8.57
CA GLY A 429 -13.86 -11.14 -8.80
C GLY A 429 -13.14 -12.24 -9.58
N ASP A 430 -11.82 -12.12 -9.79
CA ASP A 430 -11.05 -13.15 -10.49
C ASP A 430 -10.78 -14.35 -9.58
N ALA A 431 -11.31 -15.50 -9.96
CA ALA A 431 -11.17 -16.77 -9.25
C ALA A 431 -9.98 -17.62 -9.74
N GLU A 432 -9.29 -17.22 -10.82
CA GLU A 432 -8.18 -18.00 -11.41
C GLU A 432 -6.80 -17.37 -11.18
N ARG A 433 -6.73 -16.25 -10.46
CA ARG A 433 -5.49 -15.48 -10.22
C ARG A 433 -4.27 -16.33 -9.85
N ASN A 434 -4.44 -17.37 -9.04
CA ASN A 434 -3.34 -18.21 -8.55
C ASN A 434 -3.10 -19.48 -9.39
N ARG A 435 -3.91 -19.72 -10.43
CA ARG A 435 -3.93 -20.98 -11.17
C ARG A 435 -2.59 -21.28 -11.84
N ASP A 436 -2.07 -20.36 -12.65
CA ASP A 436 -0.85 -20.58 -13.44
C ASP A 436 0.35 -20.87 -12.54
N VAL A 437 0.59 -19.98 -11.56
CA VAL A 437 1.73 -20.11 -10.65
C VAL A 437 1.68 -21.39 -9.82
N LEU A 438 0.49 -21.82 -9.37
CA LEU A 438 0.35 -23.08 -8.64
C LEU A 438 0.59 -24.29 -9.54
N GLN A 439 0.09 -24.29 -10.78
CA GLN A 439 0.36 -25.37 -11.73
C GLN A 439 1.84 -25.48 -12.08
N ARG A 440 2.55 -24.34 -12.17
CA ARG A 440 4.01 -24.30 -12.35
C ARG A 440 4.76 -24.79 -11.11
N ALA A 441 4.37 -24.33 -9.92
CA ALA A 441 4.97 -24.79 -8.66
C ALA A 441 4.78 -26.31 -8.44
N THR A 442 3.60 -26.85 -8.78
CA THR A 442 3.34 -28.31 -8.73
C THR A 442 4.14 -29.08 -9.79
N ARG A 443 4.44 -28.49 -10.95
CA ARG A 443 5.37 -29.13 -11.91
C ARG A 443 6.80 -29.19 -11.39
N ILE A 444 7.24 -28.14 -10.69
CA ILE A 444 8.57 -28.07 -10.06
C ILE A 444 8.69 -29.09 -8.92
N ASN A 445 7.67 -29.16 -8.06
CA ASN A 445 7.57 -30.15 -6.99
C ASN A 445 6.17 -30.80 -6.96
N PRO A 446 6.02 -32.02 -7.52
CA PRO A 446 4.73 -32.73 -7.53
C PRO A 446 4.19 -33.09 -6.15
N ASP A 447 5.06 -33.17 -5.14
CA ASP A 447 4.67 -33.49 -3.75
C ASP A 447 4.30 -32.24 -2.94
N LEU A 448 4.29 -31.05 -3.58
CA LEU A 448 3.98 -29.80 -2.93
C LEU A 448 2.54 -29.80 -2.40
N ARG A 449 2.39 -29.53 -1.11
CA ARG A 449 1.09 -29.44 -0.44
C ARG A 449 0.68 -27.99 -0.33
N VAL A 450 -0.60 -27.71 -0.50
CA VAL A 450 -1.14 -26.35 -0.45
C VAL A 450 -1.96 -26.14 0.82
N LEU A 451 -1.61 -25.06 1.52
CA LEU A 451 -2.44 -24.40 2.52
C LEU A 451 -3.25 -23.32 1.83
N LEU A 452 -4.52 -23.59 1.59
CA LEU A 452 -5.46 -22.64 1.01
C LEU A 452 -6.02 -21.76 2.12
N THR A 453 -5.61 -20.51 2.20
CA THR A 453 -5.99 -19.58 3.28
C THR A 453 -6.99 -18.54 2.78
N PHE A 454 -8.00 -18.24 3.58
CA PHE A 454 -9.05 -17.29 3.25
C PHE A 454 -8.96 -16.04 4.12
N TRP A 455 -8.83 -14.87 3.50
CA TRP A 455 -8.52 -13.63 4.23
C TRP A 455 -9.74 -12.77 4.49
N GLN A 456 -10.62 -12.68 3.50
CA GLN A 456 -11.84 -11.89 3.61
C GLN A 456 -12.91 -12.52 2.69
N PRO A 457 -14.13 -12.75 3.21
CA PRO A 457 -15.26 -13.25 2.43
C PRO A 457 -15.50 -12.48 1.12
N ARG A 458 -15.39 -13.17 -0.02
CA ARG A 458 -15.67 -12.65 -1.37
C ARG A 458 -16.03 -13.76 -2.34
N SER A 459 -16.79 -13.44 -3.38
CA SER A 459 -17.03 -14.33 -4.53
C SER A 459 -16.95 -13.57 -5.85
N ALA A 460 -16.83 -14.30 -6.96
CA ALA A 460 -16.84 -13.69 -8.29
C ALA A 460 -18.14 -12.89 -8.57
N LYS A 461 -19.26 -13.33 -7.98
CA LYS A 461 -20.56 -12.67 -8.11
C LYS A 461 -20.72 -11.46 -7.20
N TYR A 462 -20.08 -11.51 -6.02
CA TYR A 462 -20.17 -10.50 -4.98
C TYR A 462 -18.76 -10.20 -4.46
N PRO A 463 -17.97 -9.38 -5.17
CA PRO A 463 -16.61 -9.05 -4.75
C PRO A 463 -16.57 -7.98 -3.65
N ASP A 464 -17.67 -7.25 -3.46
CA ASP A 464 -17.74 -6.12 -2.54
C ASP A 464 -17.91 -6.55 -1.08
N ASN A 465 -17.17 -5.89 -0.18
CA ASN A 465 -17.18 -6.18 1.25
C ASN A 465 -18.56 -6.00 1.88
N ASP A 466 -19.32 -4.97 1.46
CA ASP A 466 -20.62 -4.63 2.05
C ASP A 466 -21.65 -5.76 1.86
N TYR A 467 -21.47 -6.65 0.88
CA TYR A 467 -22.33 -7.82 0.72
C TYR A 467 -22.12 -8.84 1.86
N TRP A 468 -20.87 -9.04 2.28
CA TRP A 468 -20.47 -10.11 3.19
C TRP A 468 -20.29 -9.66 4.64
N LEU A 469 -19.84 -8.44 4.85
CA LEU A 469 -19.27 -7.99 6.11
C LEU A 469 -20.15 -6.92 6.77
N ASP A 470 -20.23 -6.97 8.08
CA ASP A 470 -20.66 -5.87 8.94
C ASP A 470 -19.42 -5.16 9.48
N LEU A 471 -19.57 -3.85 9.68
CA LEU A 471 -18.62 -3.08 10.48
C LEU A 471 -19.10 -3.06 11.93
N VAL A 472 -18.23 -3.49 12.84
CA VAL A 472 -18.55 -3.54 14.27
C VAL A 472 -17.45 -2.86 15.07
N GLU A 473 -17.82 -2.21 16.16
CA GLU A 473 -16.85 -1.74 17.14
C GLU A 473 -16.45 -2.90 18.06
N ALA A 474 -15.16 -3.20 18.11
CA ALA A 474 -14.61 -4.23 18.99
C ALA A 474 -13.22 -3.81 19.49
N ASN A 475 -12.98 -3.93 20.80
CA ASN A 475 -11.73 -3.54 21.44
C ASN A 475 -11.32 -2.07 21.18
N GLY A 476 -12.30 -1.17 21.06
CA GLY A 476 -12.08 0.26 20.82
C GLY A 476 -11.66 0.63 19.39
N THR A 477 -11.75 -0.31 18.45
CA THR A 477 -11.52 -0.06 17.02
C THR A 477 -12.65 -0.64 16.18
N GLU A 478 -12.86 -0.06 14.99
CA GLU A 478 -13.77 -0.64 14.00
C GLU A 478 -13.12 -1.88 13.38
N GLN A 479 -13.91 -2.94 13.22
CA GLN A 479 -13.48 -4.23 12.68
C GLN A 479 -14.50 -4.77 11.69
N PHE A 480 -14.04 -5.43 10.63
CA PHE A 480 -14.93 -6.23 9.80
C PHE A 480 -15.27 -7.55 10.47
N ARG A 481 -16.54 -7.94 10.41
CA ARG A 481 -17.06 -9.25 10.80
C ARG A 481 -17.93 -9.83 9.68
N LEU A 482 -17.84 -11.13 9.43
CA LEU A 482 -18.78 -11.82 8.56
C LEU A 482 -20.21 -11.68 9.10
N LYS A 483 -21.16 -11.29 8.24
CA LYS A 483 -22.59 -11.27 8.53
C LYS A 483 -23.06 -12.66 8.95
N PRO A 484 -23.76 -12.83 10.08
CA PRO A 484 -24.30 -14.14 10.48
C PRO A 484 -25.17 -14.79 9.39
N SER A 485 -25.93 -14.00 8.64
CA SER A 485 -26.76 -14.46 7.52
C SER A 485 -25.96 -14.94 6.30
N LYS A 486 -24.65 -14.67 6.23
CA LYS A 486 -23.77 -15.00 5.11
C LYS A 486 -22.83 -16.16 5.39
N GLU A 487 -22.89 -16.76 6.58
CA GLU A 487 -22.03 -17.89 6.94
C GLU A 487 -22.21 -19.10 6.00
N ASP A 488 -23.45 -19.48 5.71
CA ASP A 488 -23.70 -20.63 4.82
C ASP A 488 -23.19 -20.37 3.39
N GLU A 489 -23.48 -19.18 2.85
CA GLU A 489 -22.98 -18.77 1.52
C GLU A 489 -21.45 -18.72 1.48
N TRP A 490 -20.81 -18.24 2.55
CA TRP A 490 -19.36 -18.16 2.62
C TRP A 490 -18.71 -19.54 2.72
N ALA A 491 -19.30 -20.42 3.54
CA ALA A 491 -18.87 -21.80 3.64
C ALA A 491 -19.00 -22.51 2.28
N ASP A 492 -20.10 -22.31 1.56
CA ASP A 492 -20.28 -22.88 0.22
C ASP A 492 -19.23 -22.36 -0.78
N GLU A 493 -18.93 -21.07 -0.75
CA GLU A 493 -17.91 -20.46 -1.61
C GLU A 493 -16.51 -21.00 -1.31
N MET A 494 -16.12 -21.14 -0.04
CA MET A 494 -14.84 -21.74 0.34
C MET A 494 -14.70 -23.16 -0.23
N ILE A 495 -15.73 -23.99 -0.10
CA ILE A 495 -15.72 -25.37 -0.60
C ILE A 495 -15.66 -25.40 -2.13
N ALA A 496 -16.38 -24.49 -2.79
CA ALA A 496 -16.29 -24.31 -4.24
C ALA A 496 -14.86 -23.95 -4.68
N ARG A 497 -14.16 -23.09 -3.94
CA ARG A 497 -12.75 -22.75 -4.20
C ARG A 497 -11.81 -23.94 -3.96
N VAL A 498 -12.01 -24.74 -2.90
CA VAL A 498 -11.22 -25.97 -2.70
C VAL A 498 -11.37 -26.92 -3.89
N LEU A 499 -12.61 -27.17 -4.32
CA LEU A 499 -12.90 -28.04 -5.47
C LEU A 499 -12.30 -27.49 -6.76
N GLN A 500 -12.30 -26.17 -6.96
CA GLN A 500 -11.68 -25.53 -8.11
C GLN A 500 -10.17 -25.76 -8.14
N HIS A 501 -9.48 -25.59 -7.02
CA HIS A 501 -8.03 -25.84 -6.94
C HIS A 501 -7.69 -27.32 -7.18
N GLN A 502 -8.51 -28.24 -6.69
CA GLN A 502 -8.35 -29.66 -7.01
C GLN A 502 -8.52 -29.96 -8.50
N LYS A 503 -9.46 -29.30 -9.19
CA LYS A 503 -9.62 -29.43 -10.66
C LYS A 503 -8.39 -28.92 -11.42
N TRP A 504 -7.62 -27.99 -10.85
CA TRP A 504 -6.35 -27.54 -11.43
C TRP A 504 -5.19 -28.51 -11.23
N GLY A 505 -5.41 -29.61 -10.50
CA GLY A 505 -4.37 -30.58 -10.12
C GLY A 505 -3.56 -30.16 -8.90
N VAL A 506 -4.02 -29.17 -8.14
CA VAL A 506 -3.33 -28.67 -6.94
C VAL A 506 -3.69 -29.53 -5.72
N ASN A 507 -2.66 -29.99 -5.00
CA ASN A 507 -2.82 -30.78 -3.79
C ASN A 507 -3.14 -29.90 -2.58
N VAL A 508 -4.41 -29.48 -2.44
CA VAL A 508 -4.89 -28.79 -1.24
C VAL A 508 -4.92 -29.78 -0.07
N GLU A 509 -4.00 -29.63 0.89
CA GLU A 509 -3.93 -30.46 2.10
C GLU A 509 -4.71 -29.81 3.25
N VAL A 510 -4.60 -28.49 3.38
CA VAL A 510 -5.15 -27.74 4.51
C VAL A 510 -5.93 -26.52 4.01
N VAL A 511 -7.06 -26.25 4.64
CA VAL A 511 -7.85 -25.03 4.42
C VAL A 511 -7.83 -24.21 5.70
N ALA A 512 -7.26 -23.01 5.65
CA ALA A 512 -7.33 -22.04 6.74
C ALA A 512 -8.57 -21.15 6.59
N VAL A 513 -9.46 -21.21 7.57
CA VAL A 513 -10.81 -20.64 7.46
C VAL A 513 -10.84 -19.11 7.47
N GLN A 514 -9.87 -18.52 8.16
CA GLN A 514 -9.74 -17.08 8.29
C GLN A 514 -8.28 -16.73 8.56
N ASN A 515 -7.76 -15.73 7.87
CA ASN A 515 -6.48 -15.08 8.18
C ASN A 515 -6.65 -14.07 9.32
N GLU A 516 -5.74 -14.08 10.30
CA GLU A 516 -5.66 -13.06 11.36
C GLU A 516 -6.97 -12.87 12.14
N SER A 517 -7.59 -13.95 12.62
CA SER A 517 -8.93 -13.89 13.23
C SER A 517 -9.07 -12.93 14.43
N ASN A 518 -7.97 -12.56 15.09
CA ASN A 518 -7.96 -11.61 16.20
C ASN A 518 -7.59 -10.17 15.82
N TRP A 519 -7.38 -9.88 14.54
CA TRP A 519 -7.09 -8.54 14.03
C TRP A 519 -7.96 -8.22 12.80
N SER A 520 -8.52 -7.01 12.76
CA SER A 520 -9.23 -6.54 11.58
C SER A 520 -9.33 -5.01 11.61
N HIS A 521 -9.33 -4.41 10.43
CA HIS A 521 -9.45 -2.96 10.28
C HIS A 521 -10.14 -2.62 8.94
N PRO A 522 -10.98 -1.57 8.89
CA PRO A 522 -11.48 -1.01 7.64
C PRO A 522 -10.35 -0.72 6.64
N GLY A 523 -10.56 -1.07 5.37
CA GLY A 523 -9.57 -0.85 4.31
C GLY A 523 -8.51 -1.96 4.16
N THR A 524 -8.45 -2.95 5.04
CA THR A 524 -7.59 -4.13 4.88
C THR A 524 -8.37 -5.37 4.43
N GLN A 525 -7.67 -6.38 3.89
CA GLN A 525 -8.28 -7.64 3.50
C GLN A 525 -8.40 -8.57 4.71
N THR A 526 -9.18 -8.17 5.71
CA THR A 526 -9.33 -8.90 6.98
C THR A 526 -10.79 -9.10 7.34
N CYS A 527 -11.03 -10.09 8.19
CA CYS A 527 -12.32 -10.31 8.84
C CYS A 527 -12.02 -10.96 10.20
N GLY A 528 -12.19 -10.23 11.29
CA GLY A 528 -11.95 -10.84 12.59
C GLY A 528 -13.15 -11.69 13.04
N TRP A 529 -12.97 -12.43 14.12
CA TRP A 529 -13.98 -13.37 14.62
C TRP A 529 -14.12 -13.36 16.14
N ASP A 530 -15.34 -13.65 16.59
CA ASP A 530 -15.55 -14.15 17.94
C ASP A 530 -15.06 -15.60 18.05
N PRO A 531 -14.27 -15.97 19.08
CA PRO A 531 -13.70 -17.31 19.22
C PRO A 531 -14.70 -18.46 19.17
N LEU A 532 -15.84 -18.33 19.87
CA LEU A 532 -16.83 -19.40 19.95
C LEU A 532 -17.62 -19.49 18.64
N ARG A 533 -17.91 -18.35 18.02
CA ARG A 533 -18.54 -18.31 16.70
C ARG A 533 -17.65 -18.95 15.63
N LEU A 534 -16.34 -18.70 15.64
CA LEU A 534 -15.40 -19.34 14.71
C LEU A 534 -15.35 -20.85 14.92
N ALA A 535 -15.28 -21.32 16.17
CA ALA A 535 -15.35 -22.75 16.49
C ALA A 535 -16.62 -23.41 15.92
N ARG A 536 -17.79 -22.79 16.16
CA ARG A 536 -19.06 -23.27 15.61
C ARG A 536 -19.09 -23.23 14.09
N PHE A 537 -18.55 -22.19 13.47
CA PHE A 537 -18.48 -22.09 12.01
C PHE A 537 -17.66 -23.23 11.41
N VAL A 538 -16.50 -23.55 12.00
CA VAL A 538 -15.70 -24.72 11.61
C VAL A 538 -16.49 -26.02 11.75
N ASP A 539 -17.00 -26.29 12.95
CA ASP A 539 -17.62 -27.58 13.30
C ASP A 539 -18.97 -27.81 12.58
N GLN A 540 -19.77 -26.75 12.42
CA GLN A 540 -21.15 -26.86 11.94
C GLN A 540 -21.29 -26.51 10.47
N LYS A 541 -20.36 -25.73 9.90
CA LYS A 541 -20.48 -25.24 8.52
C LYS A 541 -19.39 -25.80 7.61
N ILE A 542 -18.11 -25.73 8.00
CA ILE A 542 -16.99 -26.12 7.11
C ILE A 542 -16.81 -27.64 7.08
N ARG A 543 -16.59 -28.28 8.23
CA ARG A 543 -16.32 -29.73 8.31
C ARG A 543 -17.41 -30.57 7.63
N PRO A 544 -18.72 -30.37 7.90
CA PRO A 544 -19.76 -31.16 7.27
C PRO A 544 -19.81 -30.99 5.75
N ARG A 545 -19.48 -29.80 5.23
CA ARG A 545 -19.47 -29.54 3.78
C ARG A 545 -18.27 -30.16 3.09
N LEU A 546 -17.09 -30.12 3.70
CA LEU A 546 -15.93 -30.87 3.20
C LEU A 546 -16.27 -32.37 3.14
N ASP A 547 -16.91 -32.91 4.18
CA ASP A 547 -17.28 -34.33 4.21
C ASP A 547 -18.31 -34.67 3.13
N ALA A 548 -19.35 -33.84 2.98
CA ALA A 548 -20.37 -33.99 1.93
C ALA A 548 -19.78 -33.90 0.51
N ALA A 549 -18.72 -33.11 0.32
CA ALA A 549 -17.99 -32.98 -0.93
C ALA A 549 -16.97 -34.12 -1.18
N GLY A 550 -16.85 -35.10 -0.26
CA GLY A 550 -15.85 -36.16 -0.36
C GLY A 550 -14.42 -35.72 -0.04
N LEU A 551 -14.28 -34.60 0.70
CA LEU A 551 -13.03 -33.94 1.05
C LEU A 551 -12.66 -34.13 2.53
N SER A 552 -13.09 -35.25 3.13
CA SER A 552 -12.83 -35.59 4.54
C SER A 552 -11.34 -35.60 4.92
N ARG A 553 -10.47 -35.85 3.95
CA ARG A 553 -9.00 -35.85 4.13
C ARG A 553 -8.38 -34.45 4.26
N ILE A 554 -9.08 -33.39 3.85
CA ILE A 554 -8.57 -32.02 3.94
C ILE A 554 -8.70 -31.57 5.38
N LYS A 555 -7.58 -31.13 5.96
CA LYS A 555 -7.50 -30.61 7.33
C LYS A 555 -7.98 -29.16 7.36
N ILE A 556 -8.56 -28.75 8.47
CA ILE A 556 -8.97 -27.37 8.73
C ILE A 556 -7.96 -26.73 9.66
N ALA A 557 -7.46 -25.56 9.25
CA ALA A 557 -6.65 -24.69 10.05
C ALA A 557 -7.47 -23.51 10.61
N ALA A 558 -7.35 -23.29 11.91
CA ALA A 558 -7.93 -22.15 12.61
C ALA A 558 -7.18 -21.94 13.95
N PRO A 559 -7.24 -20.75 14.54
CA PRO A 559 -7.86 -19.52 14.04
C PRO A 559 -6.93 -18.64 13.17
N ASP A 560 -5.69 -19.05 12.93
CA ASP A 560 -4.68 -18.25 12.21
C ASP A 560 -4.49 -16.87 12.88
N LEU A 561 -4.23 -16.84 14.19
CA LEU A 561 -4.09 -15.58 14.94
C LEU A 561 -2.97 -14.71 14.35
N ALA A 562 -3.18 -13.40 14.25
CA ALA A 562 -2.12 -12.44 13.91
C ALA A 562 -1.02 -12.41 14.99
N TYR A 563 -1.44 -12.41 16.26
CA TYR A 563 -0.54 -12.32 17.41
C TYR A 563 -1.06 -13.15 18.59
N LEU A 564 -0.14 -13.60 19.45
CA LEU A 564 -0.45 -14.46 20.60
C LEU A 564 -0.96 -13.70 21.84
N GLY A 565 -0.69 -12.39 21.92
CA GLY A 565 -0.92 -11.57 23.11
C GLY A 565 0.13 -11.82 24.20
N ASP A 566 0.23 -10.92 25.17
CA ASP A 566 1.18 -11.05 26.29
C ASP A 566 0.86 -12.31 27.09
N HIS A 567 1.90 -13.09 27.41
CA HIS A 567 1.80 -14.44 27.99
C HIS A 567 0.76 -15.36 27.30
N ALA A 568 0.59 -15.22 25.97
CA ALA A 568 -0.35 -15.97 25.15
C ALA A 568 -1.85 -15.75 25.51
N THR A 569 -2.20 -14.56 26.02
CA THR A 569 -3.58 -14.18 26.38
C THR A 569 -4.59 -14.27 25.24
N GLU A 570 -4.21 -13.88 24.02
CA GLU A 570 -5.12 -14.00 22.86
C GLU A 570 -5.28 -15.45 22.41
N ALA A 571 -4.21 -16.25 22.48
CA ALA A 571 -4.33 -17.68 22.28
C ALA A 571 -5.25 -18.34 23.33
N GLN A 572 -5.21 -17.87 24.58
CA GLN A 572 -6.13 -18.32 25.62
C GLN A 572 -7.58 -17.94 25.30
N ARG A 573 -7.82 -16.70 24.84
CA ARG A 573 -9.15 -16.23 24.40
C ARG A 573 -9.69 -17.08 23.25
N PHE A 574 -8.82 -17.52 22.33
CA PHE A 574 -9.17 -18.37 21.20
C PHE A 574 -9.11 -19.88 21.47
N LEU A 575 -8.97 -20.33 22.72
CA LEU A 575 -9.07 -21.75 23.08
C LEU A 575 -10.31 -22.45 22.52
N PRO A 576 -11.51 -21.85 22.48
CA PRO A 576 -12.67 -22.51 21.86
C PRO A 576 -12.42 -22.94 20.40
N ALA A 577 -11.74 -22.11 19.61
CA ALA A 577 -11.38 -22.44 18.24
C ALA A 577 -10.19 -23.42 18.18
N LEU A 578 -9.14 -23.18 18.98
CA LEU A 578 -7.94 -24.04 19.01
C LEU A 578 -8.24 -25.48 19.48
N THR A 579 -9.26 -25.66 20.33
CA THR A 579 -9.67 -26.97 20.87
C THR A 579 -10.86 -27.59 20.13
N SER A 580 -11.49 -26.84 19.21
CA SER A 580 -12.64 -27.31 18.41
C SER A 580 -12.35 -28.64 17.71
N PRO A 581 -13.25 -29.64 17.75
CA PRO A 581 -13.02 -30.95 17.13
C PRO A 581 -12.69 -30.90 15.65
N GLY A 582 -13.35 -30.01 14.89
CA GLY A 582 -13.15 -29.85 13.46
C GLY A 582 -11.85 -29.16 13.08
N VAL A 583 -11.11 -28.57 14.02
CA VAL A 583 -9.80 -27.96 13.76
C VAL A 583 -8.69 -28.99 13.95
N GLU A 584 -8.10 -29.52 12.88
CA GLU A 584 -6.97 -30.44 12.98
C GLU A 584 -5.61 -29.73 13.08
N VAL A 585 -5.53 -28.48 12.59
CA VAL A 585 -4.33 -27.64 12.62
C VAL A 585 -4.61 -26.36 13.39
N ALA A 586 -4.11 -26.26 14.62
CA ALA A 586 -4.03 -25.00 15.33
C ALA A 586 -3.04 -24.07 14.60
N ALA A 587 -3.47 -22.89 14.19
CA ALA A 587 -2.67 -21.99 13.36
C ALA A 587 -2.51 -20.60 13.99
N TYR A 588 -1.32 -20.02 13.83
CA TYR A 588 -0.97 -18.70 14.34
C TYR A 588 0.17 -18.08 13.54
N HIS A 589 0.28 -16.77 13.63
CA HIS A 589 1.37 -15.96 13.09
C HIS A 589 2.26 -15.46 14.22
N MET A 590 3.44 -14.99 13.83
CA MET A 590 4.44 -14.45 14.76
C MET A 590 4.60 -12.94 14.57
N TYR A 591 3.49 -12.20 14.75
CA TYR A 591 3.45 -10.74 14.75
C TYR A 591 3.17 -10.17 16.15
N ASP A 592 3.40 -8.87 16.30
CA ASP A 592 3.08 -8.13 17.51
C ASP A 592 1.78 -7.34 17.36
N SER A 593 1.08 -7.13 18.48
CA SER A 593 -0.13 -6.31 18.52
C SER A 593 0.17 -4.81 18.66
N PHE A 594 1.29 -4.37 18.08
CA PHE A 594 2.03 -3.17 18.50
C PHE A 594 1.16 -2.04 19.06
N VAL A 595 1.47 -1.65 20.29
CA VAL A 595 1.01 -0.41 20.92
C VAL A 595 2.23 0.42 21.29
N ALA A 596 2.20 1.73 21.01
CA ALA A 596 3.29 2.64 21.36
C ALA A 596 3.70 2.49 22.84
N GLY A 597 4.97 2.18 23.09
CA GLY A 597 5.52 1.91 24.42
C GLY A 597 5.63 0.44 24.81
N GLN A 598 5.18 -0.50 23.96
CA GLN A 598 5.42 -1.94 24.17
C GLN A 598 6.84 -2.36 23.79
N ASP A 599 7.37 -3.35 24.52
CA ASP A 599 8.67 -3.95 24.27
C ASP A 599 8.62 -4.86 23.04
N GLY A 600 9.13 -4.35 21.92
CA GLY A 600 9.36 -5.12 20.69
C GLY A 600 10.64 -5.95 20.72
N GLY A 601 11.24 -6.20 21.89
CA GLY A 601 12.41 -7.04 22.06
C GLY A 601 12.15 -8.51 21.75
N LEU A 602 13.23 -9.24 21.46
CA LEU A 602 13.15 -10.66 21.11
C LEU A 602 12.76 -11.53 22.31
N GLU A 603 13.14 -11.12 23.50
CA GLU A 603 12.81 -11.76 24.77
C GLU A 603 11.30 -11.87 24.96
N ASN A 604 10.55 -10.83 24.57
CA ASN A 604 9.10 -10.82 24.63
C ASN A 604 8.50 -11.90 23.71
N LEU A 605 9.01 -12.02 22.48
CA LEU A 605 8.58 -13.08 21.57
C LEU A 605 8.87 -14.48 22.11
N ILE A 606 10.05 -14.69 22.70
CA ILE A 606 10.42 -15.97 23.31
C ILE A 606 9.44 -16.32 24.42
N GLU A 607 9.14 -15.35 25.30
CA GLU A 607 8.19 -15.56 26.38
C GLU A 607 6.79 -15.92 25.87
N LYS A 608 6.26 -15.18 24.89
CA LYS A 608 4.97 -15.46 24.25
C LYS A 608 4.93 -16.85 23.62
N THR A 609 6.00 -17.23 22.92
CA THR A 609 6.15 -18.53 22.26
C THR A 609 6.18 -19.67 23.27
N GLN A 610 6.95 -19.52 24.36
CA GLN A 610 7.01 -20.50 25.45
C GLN A 610 5.67 -20.63 26.19
N ALA A 611 4.98 -19.50 26.43
CA ALA A 611 3.65 -19.49 27.03
C ALA A 611 2.64 -20.25 26.16
N PHE A 612 2.68 -20.04 24.84
CA PHE A 612 1.81 -20.74 23.93
C PHE A 612 2.12 -22.25 23.83
N GLY A 613 3.40 -22.63 23.86
CA GLY A 613 3.80 -24.03 23.97
C GLY A 613 3.26 -24.71 25.24
N ARG A 614 3.28 -24.03 26.39
CA ARG A 614 2.64 -24.52 27.63
C ARG A 614 1.13 -24.67 27.45
N LEU A 615 0.47 -23.66 26.87
CA LEU A 615 -0.98 -23.68 26.61
C LEU A 615 -1.37 -24.87 25.73
N ARG A 616 -0.61 -25.13 24.66
CA ARG A 616 -0.82 -26.27 23.78
C ARG A 616 -0.72 -27.60 24.52
N ARG A 617 0.37 -27.82 25.27
CA ARG A 617 0.58 -29.07 26.02
C ARG A 617 -0.54 -29.35 27.00
N GLN A 618 -1.12 -28.30 27.60
CA GLN A 618 -2.21 -28.41 28.55
C GLN A 618 -3.58 -28.66 27.90
N ASN A 619 -3.86 -28.04 26.74
CA ASN A 619 -5.24 -27.95 26.23
C ASN A 619 -5.49 -28.73 24.94
N PHE A 620 -4.50 -28.86 24.06
CA PHE A 620 -4.66 -29.53 22.76
C PHE A 620 -3.37 -30.26 22.29
N PRO A 621 -2.77 -31.11 23.14
CA PRO A 621 -1.46 -31.73 22.85
C PRO A 621 -1.45 -32.66 21.63
N SER A 622 -2.60 -33.20 21.24
CA SER A 622 -2.74 -34.12 20.10
C SER A 622 -2.92 -33.42 18.75
N LYS A 623 -3.23 -32.11 18.74
CA LYS A 623 -3.44 -31.35 17.50
C LYS A 623 -2.10 -30.94 16.87
N ARG A 624 -2.11 -30.78 15.55
CA ARG A 624 -1.01 -30.13 14.84
C ARG A 624 -1.01 -28.65 15.18
N LEU A 625 0.17 -28.05 15.29
CA LEU A 625 0.37 -26.63 15.47
C LEU A 625 1.23 -26.10 14.32
N TRP A 626 0.73 -25.17 13.52
CA TRP A 626 1.46 -24.55 12.43
C TRP A 626 1.67 -23.07 12.72
N MET A 627 2.93 -22.62 12.65
CA MET A 627 3.22 -21.20 12.50
C MET A 627 3.13 -20.89 11.00
N THR A 628 2.10 -20.14 10.62
CA THR A 628 1.64 -20.02 9.23
C THR A 628 2.03 -18.71 8.55
N GLU A 629 2.51 -17.73 9.32
CA GLU A 629 2.99 -16.46 8.80
C GLU A 629 3.95 -15.77 9.77
N THR A 630 5.07 -15.30 9.24
CA THR A 630 5.93 -14.34 9.92
C THR A 630 6.77 -13.60 8.89
N THR A 631 7.09 -12.35 9.20
CA THR A 631 8.16 -11.60 8.56
C THR A 631 8.96 -10.92 9.66
N GLY A 632 10.17 -10.48 9.31
CA GLY A 632 10.92 -9.57 10.13
C GLY A 632 10.53 -8.10 10.04
N ALA A 633 9.57 -7.72 9.20
CA ALA A 633 9.27 -6.33 8.90
C ALA A 633 7.77 -6.01 8.99
N GLN A 634 7.26 -5.77 10.19
CA GLN A 634 5.92 -5.18 10.36
C GLN A 634 6.09 -3.65 10.49
N TRP A 635 5.62 -2.92 9.46
CA TRP A 635 5.69 -1.46 9.41
C TRP A 635 4.33 -0.86 9.71
N ASN A 636 4.23 -0.02 10.74
CA ASN A 636 2.97 0.59 11.19
C ASN A 636 2.99 2.13 11.20
N GLY A 637 3.67 2.74 10.22
CA GLY A 637 3.50 4.18 9.93
C GLY A 637 4.60 5.10 10.43
N ALA A 638 5.78 4.57 10.80
CA ALA A 638 7.09 5.24 10.89
C ALA A 638 8.15 4.37 11.59
N GLN A 639 7.75 3.27 12.23
CA GLN A 639 8.63 2.45 13.06
C GLN A 639 8.72 1.00 12.51
N TRP A 640 9.94 0.46 12.51
CA TRP A 640 10.19 -0.98 12.37
C TRP A 640 9.80 -1.64 13.70
N HIS A 641 8.60 -2.20 13.78
CA HIS A 641 8.15 -2.92 14.98
C HIS A 641 7.92 -4.37 14.65
N THR A 642 9.00 -5.14 14.69
CA THR A 642 8.97 -6.61 14.68
C THR A 642 10.00 -7.10 15.69
N TYR A 643 9.75 -8.24 16.33
CA TYR A 643 10.47 -8.65 17.55
C TYR A 643 12.01 -8.70 17.41
N GLY A 644 12.71 -7.68 17.87
CA GLY A 644 14.16 -7.55 17.78
C GLY A 644 14.67 -7.07 16.42
N TRP A 645 13.82 -6.63 15.50
CA TRP A 645 14.23 -6.04 14.21
C TRP A 645 14.30 -4.53 14.33
N THR A 646 15.52 -4.00 14.25
CA THR A 646 15.77 -2.56 14.32
C THR A 646 16.38 -2.04 13.00
N PRO A 647 16.23 -0.74 12.68
CA PRO A 647 16.71 -0.17 11.42
C PRO A 647 18.22 -0.30 11.19
N ASP A 648 19.01 -0.47 12.24
CA ASP A 648 20.47 -0.58 12.22
C ASP A 648 21.00 -2.00 11.96
N LEU A 649 20.14 -3.01 11.99
CA LEU A 649 20.56 -4.39 11.73
C LEU A 649 20.96 -4.61 10.28
N THR A 650 22.07 -5.33 10.08
CA THR A 650 22.48 -5.80 8.76
C THR A 650 21.58 -6.94 8.27
N GLU A 651 21.61 -7.23 6.96
CA GLU A 651 20.95 -8.43 6.40
C GLU A 651 21.41 -9.72 7.07
N HIS A 652 22.67 -9.77 7.53
CA HIS A 652 23.19 -10.91 8.24
C HIS A 652 22.59 -11.05 9.64
N ASP A 653 22.53 -9.96 10.41
CA ASP A 653 21.90 -9.96 11.74
C ASP A 653 20.44 -10.40 11.67
N LYS A 654 19.70 -9.85 10.70
CA LYS A 654 18.31 -10.23 10.40
C LYS A 654 18.17 -11.71 10.05
N ALA A 655 19.12 -12.27 9.29
CA ALA A 655 19.14 -13.70 8.97
C ALA A 655 19.36 -14.58 10.20
N ILE A 656 20.21 -14.16 11.15
CA ILE A 656 20.39 -14.86 12.42
C ILE A 656 19.14 -14.77 13.29
N LEU A 657 18.48 -13.60 13.36
CA LEU A 657 17.19 -13.47 14.04
C LEU A 657 16.12 -14.39 13.44
N ALA A 658 16.01 -14.46 12.11
CA ALA A 658 15.10 -15.38 11.44
C ALA A 658 15.38 -16.85 11.81
N ALA A 659 16.65 -17.24 11.99
CA ALA A 659 17.01 -18.58 12.46
C ALA A 659 16.51 -18.82 13.90
N ARG A 660 16.59 -17.81 14.78
CA ARG A 660 16.03 -17.90 16.15
C ARG A 660 14.52 -18.10 16.12
N TYR A 661 13.81 -17.43 15.22
CA TYR A 661 12.36 -17.55 15.09
C TYR A 661 11.97 -18.99 14.70
N ILE A 662 12.68 -19.57 13.73
CA ILE A 662 12.49 -20.96 13.33
C ILE A 662 12.78 -21.88 14.52
N HIS A 663 13.90 -21.67 15.20
CA HIS A 663 14.29 -22.47 16.35
C HIS A 663 13.20 -22.48 17.43
N MET A 664 12.82 -21.33 17.97
CA MET A 664 11.83 -21.24 19.06
C MET A 664 10.44 -21.75 18.65
N THR A 665 10.06 -21.58 17.38
CA THR A 665 8.80 -22.14 16.85
C THR A 665 8.81 -23.67 17.00
N LEU A 666 9.92 -24.31 16.66
CA LEU A 666 10.05 -25.76 16.70
C LEU A 666 10.37 -26.30 18.11
N THR A 667 11.05 -25.54 18.97
CA THR A 667 11.48 -26.03 20.29
C THR A 667 10.59 -25.58 21.44
N ASP A 668 10.15 -24.32 21.45
CA ASP A 668 9.37 -23.74 22.56
C ASP A 668 7.86 -23.94 22.37
N ALA A 669 7.33 -23.54 21.20
CA ALA A 669 5.93 -23.76 20.82
C ALA A 669 5.66 -25.21 20.39
N GLU A 670 6.73 -25.94 20.06
CA GLU A 670 6.69 -27.32 19.54
C GLU A 670 5.88 -27.43 18.24
N ALA A 671 5.86 -26.39 17.41
CA ALA A 671 5.12 -26.40 16.15
C ALA A 671 5.60 -27.51 15.21
N ASN A 672 4.65 -28.00 14.41
CA ASN A 672 4.85 -29.00 13.37
C ASN A 672 5.29 -28.36 12.05
N ALA A 673 4.97 -27.09 11.80
CA ALA A 673 5.37 -26.40 10.57
C ALA A 673 5.78 -24.95 10.83
N PHE A 674 6.64 -24.44 9.95
CA PHE A 674 7.08 -23.05 9.93
C PHE A 674 6.93 -22.50 8.50
N LEU A 675 6.09 -21.48 8.33
CA LEU A 675 5.83 -20.84 7.05
C LEU A 675 6.24 -19.36 7.10
N TRP A 676 7.12 -18.95 6.19
CA TRP A 676 7.50 -17.54 6.02
C TRP A 676 6.42 -16.77 5.26
N TRP A 677 6.33 -15.44 5.45
CA TRP A 677 5.41 -14.61 4.67
C TRP A 677 5.75 -14.64 3.18
N GLY A 678 6.80 -13.95 2.72
CA GLY A 678 7.18 -13.93 1.31
C GLY A 678 8.19 -15.01 0.93
N LEU A 679 7.77 -16.15 0.36
CA LEU A 679 8.70 -17.06 -0.33
C LEU A 679 9.31 -16.35 -1.55
N VAL A 680 8.44 -15.72 -2.33
CA VAL A 680 8.79 -14.84 -3.44
C VAL A 680 8.20 -13.47 -3.16
N TYR A 681 9.01 -12.43 -3.30
CA TYR A 681 8.59 -11.06 -3.02
C TYR A 681 9.20 -10.08 -4.02
N SER A 682 8.41 -9.11 -4.48
CA SER A 682 8.94 -8.05 -5.35
C SER A 682 9.82 -7.15 -4.50
N LEU A 683 11.09 -6.99 -4.87
CA LEU A 683 11.85 -5.87 -4.35
C LEU A 683 11.17 -4.62 -4.91
N ALA A 684 10.61 -3.78 -4.02
CA ALA A 684 9.66 -2.70 -4.34
C ALA A 684 9.92 -2.05 -5.70
N PRO A 685 8.87 -1.65 -6.46
CA PRO A 685 9.00 -1.36 -7.88
C PRO A 685 10.14 -0.37 -8.14
N GLU A 686 10.78 -0.44 -9.30
CA GLU A 686 11.94 0.42 -9.61
C GLU A 686 11.64 1.92 -9.36
N ARG A 687 10.35 2.32 -9.41
CA ARG A 687 9.82 3.66 -9.09
C ARG A 687 9.66 4.01 -7.60
N VAL A 688 9.67 3.06 -6.66
CA VAL A 688 9.65 3.33 -5.22
C VAL A 688 11.02 3.78 -4.80
N THR A 689 11.22 5.08 -4.57
CA THR A 689 12.52 5.65 -4.18
C THR A 689 12.70 5.74 -2.66
N ASP A 690 11.64 5.54 -1.88
CA ASP A 690 11.75 5.50 -0.42
C ASP A 690 12.58 4.28 0.02
N PRO A 691 13.77 4.49 0.63
CA PRO A 691 14.64 3.40 1.03
C PRO A 691 14.00 2.50 2.10
N ASN A 692 13.09 3.04 2.92
CA ASN A 692 12.42 2.25 3.96
C ASN A 692 11.45 1.23 3.37
N THR A 693 10.67 1.64 2.38
CA THR A 693 9.76 0.73 1.66
C THR A 693 10.53 -0.34 0.90
N ARG A 694 11.64 0.01 0.23
CA ARG A 694 12.53 -0.98 -0.41
C ARG A 694 13.11 -1.97 0.60
N GLN A 695 13.60 -1.48 1.72
CA GLN A 695 14.17 -2.31 2.78
C GLN A 695 13.11 -3.24 3.38
N LYS A 696 11.87 -2.76 3.58
CA LYS A 696 10.73 -3.58 4.01
C LYS A 696 10.51 -4.77 3.07
N HIS A 697 10.44 -4.53 1.77
CA HIS A 697 10.22 -5.59 0.78
C HIS A 697 11.36 -6.63 0.79
N ARG A 698 12.61 -6.18 0.89
CA ARG A 698 13.77 -7.07 1.07
C ARG A 698 13.68 -7.88 2.36
N ASP A 699 13.06 -7.33 3.40
CA ASP A 699 12.92 -8.00 4.69
C ASP A 699 11.76 -9.00 4.76
N GLU A 700 10.73 -8.80 3.94
CA GLU A 700 9.61 -9.72 3.78
C GLU A 700 9.94 -10.93 2.90
N GLY A 701 10.85 -10.79 1.93
CA GLY A 701 11.16 -11.83 0.94
C GLY A 701 12.35 -12.74 1.27
N LEU A 702 12.21 -14.04 0.97
CA LEU A 702 13.34 -14.98 0.88
C LEU A 702 13.97 -14.98 -0.52
N VAL A 703 13.14 -15.01 -1.56
CA VAL A 703 13.54 -14.83 -2.96
C VAL A 703 12.97 -13.51 -3.45
N LEU A 704 13.83 -12.62 -3.95
CA LEU A 704 13.40 -11.36 -4.51
C LEU A 704 13.26 -11.44 -6.02
N VAL A 705 12.26 -10.74 -6.55
CA VAL A 705 11.97 -10.59 -7.98
C VAL A 705 11.81 -9.13 -8.37
N ARG A 706 11.95 -8.83 -9.67
CA ARG A 706 11.54 -7.54 -10.27
C ARG A 706 10.03 -7.48 -10.42
N GLU A 707 9.48 -6.28 -10.44
CA GLU A 707 8.02 -6.07 -10.58
C GLU A 707 7.52 -6.23 -12.01
N GLU A 708 8.23 -5.65 -12.99
CA GLU A 708 7.87 -5.70 -14.40
C GLU A 708 8.92 -6.43 -15.23
N THR A 709 8.43 -7.22 -16.18
CA THR A 709 9.18 -7.64 -17.36
C THR A 709 8.26 -7.57 -18.57
N GLU A 710 8.83 -7.38 -19.76
CA GLU A 710 8.09 -7.23 -21.03
C GLU A 710 7.13 -8.41 -21.35
N ASN A 711 7.28 -9.56 -20.67
CA ASN A 711 6.48 -10.76 -20.89
C ASN A 711 5.40 -11.02 -19.82
N GLY A 712 5.26 -10.13 -18.84
CA GLY A 712 4.24 -10.22 -17.77
C GLY A 712 4.63 -11.08 -16.55
N PHE A 713 5.84 -11.66 -16.51
CA PHE A 713 6.37 -12.36 -15.33
C PHE A 713 7.28 -11.47 -14.47
N GLN A 714 7.48 -11.85 -13.23
CA GLN A 714 8.40 -11.21 -12.29
C GLN A 714 9.73 -11.97 -12.31
N SER A 715 10.78 -11.34 -12.84
CA SER A 715 12.08 -11.99 -13.00
C SER A 715 12.86 -12.13 -11.69
N PHE A 716 13.49 -13.29 -11.50
CA PHE A 716 14.40 -13.54 -10.37
C PHE A 716 15.50 -12.48 -10.24
N LEU A 717 15.72 -11.98 -9.01
CA LEU A 717 16.80 -11.04 -8.66
C LEU A 717 17.85 -11.68 -7.76
N GLU A 718 17.44 -12.03 -6.54
CA GLU A 718 18.37 -12.47 -5.50
C GLU A 718 17.73 -13.45 -4.51
N ARG A 719 18.58 -14.24 -3.87
CA ARG A 719 18.26 -14.97 -2.64
C ARG A 719 18.79 -14.13 -1.48
N THR A 720 17.93 -13.76 -0.54
CA THR A 720 18.35 -12.94 0.62
C THR A 720 19.20 -13.76 1.58
N LYS A 721 19.91 -13.13 2.52
CA LYS A 721 20.68 -13.89 3.53
C LYS A 721 19.77 -14.80 4.39
N LYS A 722 18.52 -14.37 4.59
CA LYS A 722 17.44 -15.09 5.30
C LYS A 722 17.05 -16.38 4.58
N TYR A 723 17.11 -16.42 3.25
CA TYR A 723 16.94 -17.65 2.46
C TYR A 723 17.86 -18.76 2.95
N TYR A 724 19.14 -18.44 3.19
CA TYR A 724 20.13 -19.45 3.55
C TYR A 724 20.05 -19.89 5.00
N THR A 725 19.55 -19.04 5.93
CA THR A 725 19.26 -19.50 7.30
C THR A 725 17.97 -20.30 7.37
N PHE A 726 16.95 -19.97 6.57
CA PHE A 726 15.77 -20.81 6.40
C PHE A 726 16.14 -22.20 5.82
N ARG A 727 16.99 -22.21 4.78
CA ARG A 727 17.49 -23.45 4.14
C ARG A 727 18.28 -24.36 5.07
N GLN A 728 18.91 -23.83 6.12
CA GLN A 728 19.56 -24.64 7.16
C GLN A 728 18.58 -25.56 7.90
N TYR A 729 17.27 -25.26 7.86
CA TYR A 729 16.21 -26.15 8.32
C TYR A 729 15.54 -26.88 7.16
N SER A 730 14.90 -26.14 6.24
CA SER A 730 14.04 -26.71 5.20
C SER A 730 14.77 -27.63 4.22
N GLY A 731 16.06 -27.37 3.97
CA GLY A 731 16.89 -28.20 3.11
C GLY A 731 17.22 -29.59 3.68
N PHE A 732 17.06 -29.78 5.00
CA PHE A 732 17.55 -30.95 5.71
C PHE A 732 16.46 -31.71 6.49
N VAL A 733 15.48 -30.98 7.05
CA VAL A 733 14.40 -31.56 7.83
C VAL A 733 13.17 -31.75 6.95
N ARG A 734 12.71 -33.00 6.81
CA ARG A 734 11.64 -33.36 5.87
C ARG A 734 10.31 -33.61 6.56
N PRO A 735 9.18 -33.51 5.83
CA PRO A 735 7.89 -33.98 6.32
C PRO A 735 8.01 -35.40 6.92
N GLY A 736 7.46 -35.58 8.11
CA GLY A 736 7.51 -36.81 8.89
C GLY A 736 8.69 -36.92 9.88
N TYR A 737 9.73 -36.10 9.75
CA TYR A 737 10.84 -36.11 10.71
C TYR A 737 10.33 -35.82 12.12
N GLN A 738 10.90 -36.45 13.14
CA GLN A 738 10.53 -36.25 14.53
C GLN A 738 11.55 -35.36 15.23
N ARG A 739 11.11 -34.31 15.93
CA ARG A 739 12.00 -33.52 16.78
C ARG A 739 12.44 -34.35 17.99
N LEU A 740 13.71 -34.27 18.33
CA LEU A 740 14.30 -34.84 19.55
C LEU A 740 14.59 -33.72 20.55
N ALA A 741 14.43 -34.02 21.84
CA ALA A 741 14.89 -33.17 22.91
C ALA A 741 16.43 -33.20 23.00
N VAL A 742 17.06 -32.02 22.99
CA VAL A 742 18.51 -31.85 23.09
C VAL A 742 18.81 -30.98 24.29
N ASP A 743 19.81 -31.37 25.07
CA ASP A 743 20.31 -30.57 26.18
C ASP A 743 21.44 -29.68 25.62
N SER A 744 21.25 -28.36 25.64
CA SER A 744 22.23 -27.40 25.11
C SER A 744 22.55 -26.29 26.11
N PRO A 745 23.72 -25.66 26.00
CA PRO A 745 24.02 -24.45 26.75
C PRO A 745 23.03 -23.33 26.42
N THR A 746 22.75 -22.44 27.38
CA THR A 746 21.77 -21.35 27.21
C THR A 746 22.12 -20.34 26.12
N TYR A 747 23.39 -20.25 25.74
CA TYR A 747 23.91 -19.36 24.70
C TYR A 747 24.02 -20.02 23.31
N LEU A 748 23.62 -21.29 23.17
CA LEU A 748 23.53 -22.00 21.89
C LEU A 748 22.17 -22.66 21.76
N GLN A 749 21.48 -22.33 20.68
CA GLN A 749 20.16 -22.88 20.38
C GLN A 749 20.34 -24.12 19.51
N VAL A 750 20.07 -25.31 20.06
CA VAL A 750 20.29 -26.59 19.38
C VAL A 750 18.99 -27.37 19.24
N SER A 751 18.70 -27.80 18.02
CA SER A 751 17.54 -28.63 17.72
C SER A 751 17.98 -29.85 16.91
N ALA A 752 17.40 -31.02 17.20
CA ALA A 752 17.70 -32.26 16.49
C ALA A 752 16.42 -32.91 15.96
N TYR A 753 16.55 -33.61 14.83
CA TYR A 753 15.45 -34.21 14.09
C TYR A 753 15.87 -35.58 13.58
N ARG A 754 14.98 -36.57 13.69
CA ARG A 754 15.20 -37.95 13.25
C ARG A 754 14.26 -38.29 12.11
N SER A 755 14.77 -38.89 11.04
CA SER A 755 13.92 -39.36 9.94
C SER A 755 12.99 -40.49 10.38
N PRO A 756 11.82 -40.68 9.73
CA PRO A 756 10.87 -41.74 10.09
C PRO A 756 11.46 -43.15 10.10
N ASP A 757 12.34 -43.44 9.15
CA ASP A 757 13.07 -44.71 9.02
C ASP A 757 14.31 -44.79 9.92
N GLN A 758 14.57 -43.74 10.70
CA GLN A 758 15.74 -43.57 11.57
C GLN A 758 17.09 -43.70 10.83
N SER A 759 17.13 -43.55 9.51
CA SER A 759 18.37 -43.60 8.74
C SER A 759 19.18 -42.30 8.85
N LYS A 760 18.52 -41.18 9.17
CA LYS A 760 19.15 -39.86 9.28
C LYS A 760 18.83 -39.15 10.59
N LEU A 761 19.82 -38.43 11.10
CA LEU A 761 19.65 -37.39 12.12
C LEU A 761 20.11 -36.06 11.55
N VAL A 762 19.38 -35.00 11.85
CA VAL A 762 19.72 -33.63 11.48
C VAL A 762 19.81 -32.80 12.74
N VAL A 763 20.90 -32.06 12.92
CA VAL A 763 21.08 -31.13 14.02
C VAL A 763 21.27 -29.74 13.46
N VAL A 764 20.49 -28.78 13.94
CA VAL A 764 20.64 -27.36 13.59
C VAL A 764 21.03 -26.59 14.85
N VAL A 765 22.10 -25.83 14.74
CA VAL A 765 22.68 -25.00 15.80
C VAL A 765 22.62 -23.55 15.36
N VAL A 766 22.07 -22.68 16.20
CA VAL A 766 22.12 -21.22 16.03
C VAL A 766 23.01 -20.64 17.12
N ASN A 767 24.08 -19.96 16.70
CA ASN A 767 24.93 -19.12 17.54
C ASN A 767 24.59 -17.67 17.23
N ASP A 768 23.82 -17.04 18.10
CA ASP A 768 23.43 -15.64 17.98
C ASP A 768 24.31 -14.69 18.79
N SER A 769 25.32 -15.20 19.49
CA SER A 769 26.35 -14.40 20.16
C SER A 769 27.41 -13.93 19.16
N ASP A 770 28.24 -12.97 19.56
CA ASP A 770 29.41 -12.53 18.78
C ASP A 770 30.62 -13.47 18.95
N ASP A 771 30.50 -14.46 19.83
CA ASP A 771 31.61 -15.29 20.24
C ASP A 771 31.80 -16.50 19.33
N VAL A 772 33.05 -16.91 19.15
CA VAL A 772 33.39 -18.16 18.46
C VAL A 772 33.31 -19.31 19.47
N HIS A 773 32.56 -20.36 19.13
CA HIS A 773 32.42 -21.56 19.95
C HIS A 773 32.94 -22.78 19.21
N ASP A 774 33.71 -23.61 19.90
CA ASP A 774 34.08 -24.93 19.41
C ASP A 774 32.98 -25.89 19.88
N VAL A 775 32.13 -26.31 18.93
CA VAL A 775 30.94 -27.13 19.21
C VAL A 775 31.12 -28.48 18.55
N GLN A 776 31.25 -29.51 19.39
CA GLN A 776 31.43 -30.88 18.96
C GLN A 776 30.12 -31.66 19.12
N PHE A 777 29.76 -32.39 18.07
CA PHE A 777 28.65 -33.34 18.08
C PHE A 777 29.19 -34.75 17.84
N PRO A 778 29.55 -35.49 18.90
CA PRO A 778 29.91 -36.90 18.76
C PRO A 778 28.78 -37.65 18.07
N ALA A 779 29.10 -38.43 17.03
CA ALA A 779 28.10 -39.21 16.34
C ALA A 779 27.49 -40.25 17.30
N PRO A 780 26.15 -40.32 17.40
CA PRO A 780 25.50 -41.38 18.17
C PRO A 780 25.91 -42.77 17.66
N ALA A 781 25.80 -43.78 18.52
CA ALA A 781 26.15 -45.14 18.16
C ALA A 781 25.43 -45.59 16.87
N GLY A 782 26.20 -46.09 15.91
CA GLY A 782 25.67 -46.53 14.61
C GLY A 782 25.36 -45.41 13.63
N TYR A 783 25.84 -44.19 13.86
CA TYR A 783 25.77 -43.08 12.90
C TYR A 783 27.16 -42.53 12.58
N ARG A 784 27.28 -41.87 11.42
CA ARG A 784 28.44 -41.07 11.02
C ARG A 784 27.99 -39.72 10.49
N VAL A 785 28.79 -38.67 10.69
CA VAL A 785 28.54 -37.36 10.08
C VAL A 785 28.73 -37.48 8.57
N SER A 786 27.68 -37.22 7.80
CA SER A 786 27.72 -37.26 6.33
C SER A 786 27.83 -35.87 5.70
N GLN A 787 27.30 -34.85 6.37
CA GLN A 787 27.27 -33.49 5.84
C GLN A 787 27.28 -32.46 6.97
N VAL A 788 28.04 -31.38 6.78
CA VAL A 788 27.99 -30.19 7.64
C VAL A 788 27.88 -28.96 6.75
N ARG A 789 26.88 -28.11 7.00
CA ARG A 789 26.63 -26.88 6.25
C ARG A 789 26.56 -25.69 7.20
N GLN A 790 27.06 -24.55 6.77
CA GLN A 790 27.08 -23.33 7.56
C GLN A 790 26.58 -22.13 6.78
N THR A 791 25.79 -21.30 7.47
CA THR A 791 25.47 -19.94 7.06
C THR A 791 26.06 -18.99 8.10
N ASP A 792 26.92 -18.09 7.67
CA ASP A 792 27.56 -17.04 8.49
C ASP A 792 27.75 -15.79 7.61
N GLN A 793 28.44 -14.75 8.09
CA GLN A 793 28.68 -13.53 7.30
C GLN A 793 29.24 -13.81 5.89
N GLN A 794 30.08 -14.82 5.74
CA GLN A 794 30.81 -15.13 4.50
C GLN A 794 30.22 -16.31 3.71
N ARG A 795 29.40 -17.15 4.34
CA ARG A 795 28.91 -18.41 3.76
C ARG A 795 27.40 -18.47 3.67
N ASP A 796 26.91 -19.07 2.59
CA ASP A 796 25.49 -19.20 2.27
C ASP A 796 25.05 -20.68 2.22
N CYS A 797 24.91 -21.31 3.38
CA CYS A 797 24.60 -22.74 3.52
C CYS A 797 25.65 -23.63 2.81
N GLU A 798 26.92 -23.30 3.00
CA GLU A 798 28.09 -23.91 2.35
C GLU A 798 28.72 -25.01 3.21
N PRO A 799 29.43 -25.98 2.61
CA PRO A 799 30.06 -27.07 3.36
C PRO A 799 31.22 -26.57 4.20
N VAL A 800 31.39 -27.14 5.39
CA VAL A 800 32.50 -26.82 6.32
C VAL A 800 33.05 -28.10 6.95
N PRO A 801 34.33 -28.12 7.40
CA PRO A 801 34.86 -29.23 8.19
C PRO A 801 34.06 -29.46 9.47
N VAL A 802 33.93 -30.73 9.88
CA VAL A 802 33.16 -31.14 11.07
C VAL A 802 33.72 -30.52 12.36
N ASP A 803 35.03 -30.37 12.41
CA ASP A 803 35.83 -29.86 13.53
C ASP A 803 36.09 -28.35 13.45
N ALA A 804 35.56 -27.65 12.44
CA ALA A 804 35.74 -26.21 12.32
C ALA A 804 35.04 -25.49 13.49
N PRO A 805 35.69 -24.52 14.17
CA PRO A 805 35.01 -23.67 15.14
C PRO A 805 33.78 -22.99 14.53
N MET A 806 32.72 -22.85 15.32
CA MET A 806 31.49 -22.17 14.94
C MET A 806 31.63 -20.67 15.19
N PRO A 807 31.62 -19.82 14.15
CA PRO A 807 31.73 -18.37 14.31
C PRO A 807 30.57 -17.78 15.11
N GLY A 808 30.77 -16.59 15.68
CA GLY A 808 29.67 -15.73 16.13
C GLY A 808 28.69 -15.44 15.00
N LYS A 809 27.43 -15.18 15.34
CA LYS A 809 26.35 -14.88 14.39
C LYS A 809 26.30 -15.91 13.26
N SER A 810 26.11 -17.20 13.58
CA SER A 810 26.10 -18.26 12.56
C SER A 810 25.05 -19.33 12.83
N VAL A 811 24.68 -20.04 11.76
CA VAL A 811 23.80 -21.21 11.80
C VAL A 811 24.52 -22.38 11.17
N ARG A 812 24.58 -23.52 11.84
CA ARG A 812 25.22 -24.74 11.34
C ARG A 812 24.26 -25.91 11.38
N THR A 813 24.21 -26.66 10.29
CA THR A 813 23.42 -27.89 10.18
C THR A 813 24.34 -29.08 9.95
N LEU A 814 24.20 -30.10 10.79
CA LEU A 814 24.90 -31.38 10.70
C LEU A 814 23.90 -32.47 10.32
N VAL A 815 24.28 -33.33 9.39
CA VAL A 815 23.52 -34.52 9.02
C VAL A 815 24.35 -35.74 9.40
N PHE A 816 23.72 -36.65 10.13
CA PHE A 816 24.25 -37.95 10.46
C PHE A 816 23.47 -39.02 9.71
N GLU A 817 24.16 -40.03 9.22
CA GLU A 817 23.56 -41.18 8.53
C GLU A 817 24.02 -42.48 9.18
N ARG A 818 23.14 -43.48 9.21
CA ARG A 818 23.46 -44.82 9.74
C ARG A 818 24.42 -45.60 8.83
#